data_AF-A0A1B7XJP5-F1
#
_entry.id   AF-A0A1B7XJP5-F1
#
_cell.length_a   1.000
_cell.length_b   1.000
_cell.length_c   1.000
_cell.angle_alpha   90.00
_cell.angle_beta   90.00
_cell.angle_gamma   90.00
#
_symmetry.space_group_name_H-M   'P 1'
#
loop_
_entity.id
_entity.type
_entity.pdbx_description
1 polymer ?
#
loop_
_entity_poly.entity_id
_entity_poly.type
_entity_poly.pdbx_seq_one_letter_code
_entity_poly.pdbx_strand_id
1 'polypeptide(L)'
;MEQRTIHNLEFRKVLERLADFAVSEAGASACLSIAPAASREDAQQDAQLFRQGQEWARTVTVTLSSFPDLAGMFGFIDSPTAVLDLDDLWALRQVLVQACDLRASIRVSTEDSPWPLLLAMVDKFPWPEQCASGLSRCVGDDGLIRDNSSPELLLVRQEIRRIHQTCTRKVKDFVNSHGILQYLQDEYITLANDRYVLPLKSNFKGRVQGIIHDYSQTGETCYFEPMFLVDLNNELAELKKQEREEEHKVLEFLTGLARANYGALHGVYSLMVHVDVLLAKCTLASKFGGVALEFSDENKLHLMDALHPLLALSDGGALPVTLELKKEQFALLISGGNAGGKTVCLKTVGLIAIMAMSGLPVPVKEGSSIPFWKNIFAFIGDEQSLEENVSTFTAQITNLSGIWDTADDSTLVILDEFGAGTDPAQGAALAQAVIDELLERGAYICAATHFPALKAYALSNEKVRAASVLFDPSTKKPLYRLAYDQVGASQALDVAREHGMPDYVLRRAEQYLLMDGEDTSSLIERLNTLAVEREREVAKLDSERTRLEERRKKLNTRYERERDKLFGDIQKEAQSVLSDLKTQKITHKQALKELAKTRQKLADADKAEQPKAQALQPQEIKPGLTLKYNPWKKSGVVEEIDDKRGKVKINLSGVAMWVNLQDVSFADEGNKTVQQPRTTVKVERKTSFRVDLRGKRADVAISELEAFIDRALLSNIEELEVVHGKGTGALRREIHMHLKNSPAVASFRIAPADLGGDGMTIVELR
;
A
#
# COMPACT_ATOMS: atom_id res chain seq x y z
N MET A 1 3.84 -17.06 -14.56
CA MET A 1 2.49 -16.89 -13.98
C MET A 1 1.43 -17.14 -15.05
N GLU A 2 0.34 -17.84 -14.73
CA GLU A 2 -0.65 -18.30 -15.73
C GLU A 2 -1.49 -17.14 -16.31
N GLN A 3 -1.71 -17.14 -17.63
CA GLN A 3 -2.50 -16.11 -18.32
C GLN A 3 -3.93 -16.03 -17.78
N ARG A 4 -4.50 -17.16 -17.38
CA ARG A 4 -5.82 -17.24 -16.78
C ARG A 4 -5.93 -16.47 -15.48
N THR A 5 -4.98 -16.64 -14.55
CA THR A 5 -4.97 -15.87 -13.30
C THR A 5 -4.93 -14.36 -13.57
N ILE A 6 -4.10 -13.95 -14.52
CA ILE A 6 -3.99 -12.55 -14.97
C ILE A 6 -5.34 -12.03 -15.51
N HIS A 7 -6.07 -12.87 -16.25
CA HIS A 7 -7.39 -12.55 -16.78
C HIS A 7 -8.45 -12.47 -15.67
N ASN A 8 -8.54 -13.49 -14.81
CA ASN A 8 -9.54 -13.59 -13.72
C ASN A 8 -9.40 -12.46 -12.69
N LEU A 9 -8.16 -12.00 -12.43
CA LEU A 9 -7.87 -10.86 -11.57
C LEU A 9 -7.92 -9.51 -12.30
N GLU A 10 -8.19 -9.51 -13.61
CA GLU A 10 -8.35 -8.32 -14.44
C GLU A 10 -7.11 -7.41 -14.46
N PHE A 11 -5.92 -7.99 -14.30
CA PHE A 11 -4.67 -7.23 -14.25
C PHE A 11 -4.41 -6.44 -15.54
N ARG A 12 -4.84 -6.98 -16.69
CA ARG A 12 -4.72 -6.27 -17.97
C ARG A 12 -5.42 -4.90 -17.96
N LYS A 13 -6.56 -4.78 -17.29
CA LYS A 13 -7.28 -3.49 -17.15
C LYS A 13 -6.47 -2.48 -16.35
N VAL A 14 -5.67 -2.92 -15.37
CA VAL A 14 -4.76 -2.03 -14.63
C VAL A 14 -3.66 -1.51 -15.55
N LEU A 15 -3.09 -2.38 -16.39
CA LEU A 15 -2.06 -1.97 -17.37
C LEU A 15 -2.61 -1.01 -18.42
N GLU A 16 -3.86 -1.20 -18.87
CA GLU A 16 -4.54 -0.25 -19.77
C GLU A 16 -4.69 1.12 -19.13
N ARG A 17 -5.13 1.18 -17.86
CA ARG A 17 -5.20 2.45 -17.12
C ARG A 17 -3.82 3.08 -16.88
N LEU A 18 -2.78 2.28 -16.73
CA LEU A 18 -1.40 2.77 -16.61
C LEU A 18 -0.90 3.35 -17.95
N ALA A 19 -1.22 2.69 -19.07
CA ALA A 19 -0.85 3.14 -20.40
C ALA A 19 -1.49 4.49 -20.77
N ASP A 20 -2.72 4.76 -20.29
CA ASP A 20 -3.38 6.07 -20.43
C ASP A 20 -2.59 7.23 -19.78
N PHE A 21 -1.68 6.93 -18.84
CA PHE A 21 -0.83 7.92 -18.18
C PHE A 21 0.55 8.09 -18.82
N ALA A 22 0.92 7.28 -19.81
CA ALA A 22 2.16 7.45 -20.55
C ALA A 22 2.03 8.63 -21.55
N VAL A 23 3.11 9.37 -21.78
CA VAL A 23 3.11 10.52 -22.70
C VAL A 23 3.47 10.14 -24.15
N SER A 24 4.05 8.95 -24.35
CA SER A 24 4.45 8.41 -25.64
C SER A 24 3.75 7.09 -25.97
N GLU A 25 3.62 6.78 -27.27
CA GLU A 25 3.08 5.50 -27.74
C GLU A 25 3.98 4.31 -27.31
N ALA A 26 5.29 4.50 -27.36
CA ALA A 26 6.26 3.50 -26.91
C ALA A 26 6.16 3.27 -25.39
N GLY A 27 5.97 4.32 -24.59
CA GLY A 27 5.70 4.23 -23.16
C GLY A 27 4.39 3.51 -22.86
N ALA A 28 3.32 3.82 -23.59
CA ALA A 28 2.03 3.13 -23.46
C ALA A 28 2.15 1.62 -23.79
N SER A 29 2.84 1.27 -24.87
CA SER A 29 3.13 -0.12 -25.25
C SER A 29 3.99 -0.85 -24.20
N ALA A 30 4.99 -0.15 -23.63
CA ALA A 30 5.81 -0.68 -22.55
C ALA A 30 4.99 -0.92 -21.27
N CYS A 31 4.08 -0.02 -20.89
CA CYS A 31 3.14 -0.20 -19.78
C CYS A 31 2.28 -1.45 -19.97
N LEU A 32 1.77 -1.68 -21.18
CA LEU A 32 0.98 -2.86 -21.53
C LEU A 32 1.79 -4.16 -21.52
N SER A 33 3.11 -4.09 -21.63
CA SER A 33 4.00 -5.25 -21.66
C SER A 33 4.53 -5.65 -20.27
N ILE A 34 4.19 -4.90 -19.23
CA ILE A 34 4.61 -5.18 -17.85
C ILE A 34 4.09 -6.55 -17.41
N ALA A 35 4.99 -7.35 -16.83
CA ALA A 35 4.70 -8.66 -16.28
C ALA A 35 5.29 -8.79 -14.86
N PRO A 36 4.77 -9.72 -14.03
CA PRO A 36 5.35 -10.01 -12.73
C PRO A 36 6.81 -10.45 -12.83
N ALA A 37 7.65 -9.96 -11.93
CA ALA A 37 9.05 -10.31 -11.84
C ALA A 37 9.25 -11.82 -11.53
N ALA A 38 10.34 -12.39 -12.05
CA ALA A 38 10.66 -13.80 -11.88
C ALA A 38 11.23 -14.12 -10.48
N SER A 39 11.83 -13.13 -9.82
CA SER A 39 12.46 -13.26 -8.52
C SER A 39 12.03 -12.15 -7.57
N ARG A 40 12.24 -12.39 -6.27
CA ARG A 40 11.94 -11.40 -5.24
C ARG A 40 12.89 -10.22 -5.33
N GLU A 41 14.15 -10.47 -5.65
CA GLU A 41 15.19 -9.46 -5.81
C GLU A 41 14.83 -8.47 -6.91
N ASP A 42 14.37 -8.97 -8.06
CA ASP A 42 13.92 -8.13 -9.18
C ASP A 42 12.71 -7.26 -8.78
N ALA A 43 11.70 -7.86 -8.13
CA ALA A 43 10.52 -7.13 -7.66
C ALA A 43 10.88 -6.06 -6.61
N GLN A 44 11.82 -6.35 -5.72
CA GLN A 44 12.31 -5.40 -4.72
C GLN A 44 13.10 -4.26 -5.38
N GLN A 45 13.93 -4.56 -6.37
CA GLN A 45 14.67 -3.55 -7.12
C GLN A 45 13.73 -2.62 -7.88
N ASP A 46 12.70 -3.15 -8.53
CA ASP A 46 11.66 -2.35 -9.20
C ASP A 46 10.88 -1.47 -8.21
N ALA A 47 10.53 -2.01 -7.04
CA ALA A 47 9.88 -1.27 -5.98
C ALA A 47 10.76 -0.12 -5.46
N GLN A 48 12.06 -0.36 -5.29
CA GLN A 48 13.03 0.67 -4.90
C GLN A 48 13.21 1.74 -5.98
N LEU A 49 13.30 1.34 -7.25
CA LEU A 49 13.36 2.25 -8.40
C LEU A 49 12.12 3.14 -8.44
N PHE A 50 10.93 2.57 -8.20
CA PHE A 50 9.69 3.33 -8.10
C PHE A 50 9.72 4.36 -6.95
N ARG A 51 10.17 3.98 -5.74
CA ARG A 51 10.29 4.90 -4.60
C ARG A 51 11.21 6.08 -4.93
N GLN A 52 12.37 5.80 -5.52
CA GLN A 52 13.32 6.83 -5.96
C GLN A 52 12.73 7.72 -7.06
N GLY A 53 12.00 7.14 -8.02
CA GLY A 53 11.26 7.86 -9.06
C GLY A 53 10.20 8.80 -8.49
N GLN A 54 9.46 8.36 -7.48
CA GLN A 54 8.45 9.17 -6.82
C GLN A 54 9.07 10.34 -6.04
N GLU A 55 10.21 10.11 -5.38
CA GLU A 55 10.96 11.18 -4.71
C GLU A 55 11.52 12.18 -5.73
N TRP A 56 12.20 11.69 -6.78
CA TRP A 56 12.72 12.52 -7.86
C TRP A 56 11.64 13.38 -8.51
N ALA A 57 10.49 12.79 -8.87
CA ALA A 57 9.38 13.52 -9.49
C ALA A 57 8.72 14.55 -8.57
N ARG A 58 8.85 14.42 -7.25
CA ARG A 58 8.38 15.42 -6.27
C ARG A 58 9.40 16.55 -6.07
N THR A 59 10.69 16.24 -6.09
CA THR A 59 11.76 17.21 -5.86
C THR A 59 12.05 18.06 -7.08
N VAL A 60 11.97 17.45 -8.27
CA VAL A 60 12.32 18.11 -9.52
C VAL A 60 11.06 18.30 -10.36
N THR A 61 10.78 19.54 -10.76
CA THR A 61 9.67 19.87 -11.67
C THR A 61 10.06 19.54 -13.11
N VAL A 62 10.26 18.26 -13.42
CA VAL A 62 10.47 17.79 -14.80
C VAL A 62 9.16 17.28 -15.35
N THR A 63 8.74 17.85 -16.48
CA THR A 63 7.61 17.35 -17.27
C THR A 63 8.17 16.72 -18.54
N LEU A 64 8.07 15.39 -18.65
CA LEU A 64 8.32 14.71 -19.91
C LEU A 64 7.22 15.09 -20.89
N SER A 65 7.60 15.58 -22.07
CA SER A 65 6.65 15.87 -23.13
C SER A 65 6.45 14.64 -24.01
N SER A 66 5.40 14.62 -24.82
CA SER A 66 5.26 13.56 -25.82
C SER A 66 6.47 13.56 -26.75
N PHE A 67 6.94 12.37 -27.11
CA PHE A 67 8.08 12.18 -27.99
C PHE A 67 7.77 11.08 -29.02
N PRO A 68 8.32 11.17 -30.24
CA PRO A 68 7.99 10.27 -31.33
C PRO A 68 8.49 8.84 -31.10
N ASP A 69 7.78 7.88 -31.68
CA ASP A 69 8.22 6.48 -31.71
C ASP A 69 9.34 6.30 -32.74
N LEU A 70 10.47 5.75 -32.30
CA LEU A 70 11.66 5.51 -33.12
C LEU A 70 11.93 4.02 -33.37
N ALA A 71 11.06 3.12 -32.91
CA ALA A 71 11.25 1.67 -33.08
C ALA A 71 11.41 1.27 -34.57
N GLY A 72 10.59 1.85 -35.45
CA GLY A 72 10.69 1.65 -36.90
C GLY A 72 12.01 2.18 -37.49
N MET A 73 12.45 3.35 -37.03
CA MET A 73 13.71 3.99 -37.46
C MET A 73 14.92 3.11 -37.11
N PHE A 74 14.96 2.52 -35.91
CA PHE A 74 16.05 1.62 -35.50
C PHE A 74 16.12 0.36 -36.35
N GLY A 75 14.98 -0.22 -36.75
CA GLY A 75 14.95 -1.35 -37.69
C GLY A 75 15.41 -0.97 -39.10
N PHE A 76 15.10 0.25 -39.54
CA PHE A 76 15.45 0.74 -40.88
C PHE A 76 16.95 1.06 -41.01
N ILE A 77 17.55 1.74 -40.03
CA ILE A 77 18.96 2.18 -40.09
C ILE A 77 19.98 1.04 -40.02
N ASP A 78 19.56 -0.14 -39.56
CA ASP A 78 20.37 -1.36 -39.52
C ASP A 78 20.77 -1.83 -40.93
N SER A 79 19.98 -1.45 -41.94
CA SER A 79 20.36 -1.66 -43.34
C SER A 79 21.50 -0.71 -43.76
N PRO A 80 22.58 -1.22 -44.38
CA PRO A 80 23.73 -0.39 -44.77
C PRO A 80 23.41 0.63 -45.87
N THR A 81 22.34 0.41 -46.65
CA THR A 81 21.90 1.32 -47.72
C THR A 81 20.80 2.28 -47.29
N ALA A 82 20.32 2.17 -46.04
CA ALA A 82 19.29 3.08 -45.55
C ALA A 82 19.83 4.49 -45.34
N VAL A 83 19.08 5.48 -45.80
CA VAL A 83 19.29 6.91 -45.54
C VAL A 83 18.02 7.42 -44.88
N LEU A 84 18.14 7.98 -43.68
CA LEU A 84 17.02 8.56 -42.97
C LEU A 84 16.57 9.83 -43.68
N ASP A 85 15.25 10.03 -43.72
CA ASP A 85 14.70 11.28 -44.18
C ASP A 85 14.79 12.37 -43.10
N LEU A 86 14.34 13.57 -43.44
CA LEU A 86 14.42 14.72 -42.56
C LEU A 86 13.48 14.59 -41.35
N ASP A 87 12.33 13.94 -41.53
CA ASP A 87 11.33 13.76 -40.48
C ASP A 87 11.84 12.79 -39.41
N ASP A 88 12.47 11.68 -39.82
CA ASP A 88 13.13 10.71 -38.93
C ASP A 88 14.27 11.36 -38.12
N LEU A 89 15.13 12.16 -38.78
CA LEU A 89 16.26 12.82 -38.12
C LEU A 89 15.78 13.93 -37.15
N TRP A 90 14.71 14.63 -37.50
CA TRP A 90 14.09 15.60 -36.60
C TRP A 90 13.44 14.91 -35.40
N ALA A 91 12.73 13.80 -35.62
CA ALA A 91 12.18 12.98 -34.55
C ALA A 91 13.27 12.49 -33.58
N LEU A 92 14.39 12.00 -34.12
CA LEU A 92 15.55 11.61 -33.32
C LEU A 92 16.13 12.79 -32.54
N ARG A 93 16.24 13.96 -33.16
CA ARG A 93 16.70 15.19 -32.49
C ARG A 93 15.79 15.56 -31.32
N GLN A 94 14.47 15.50 -31.48
CA GLN A 94 13.51 15.80 -30.41
C GLN A 94 13.70 14.88 -29.21
N VAL A 95 13.85 13.56 -29.45
CA VAL A 95 14.13 12.59 -28.38
C VAL A 95 15.45 12.91 -27.68
N LEU A 96 16.51 13.23 -28.42
CA LEU A 96 17.81 13.55 -27.82
C LEU A 96 17.77 14.85 -27.00
N VAL A 97 17.11 15.90 -27.48
CA VAL A 97 16.97 17.15 -26.71
C VAL A 97 16.28 16.88 -25.38
N GLN A 98 15.12 16.20 -25.40
CA GLN A 98 14.40 15.87 -24.16
C GLN A 98 15.21 14.94 -23.25
N ALA A 99 15.92 13.97 -23.82
CA ALA A 99 16.77 13.07 -23.04
C ALA A 99 17.96 13.80 -22.38
N CYS A 100 18.49 14.85 -23.02
CA CYS A 100 19.55 15.68 -22.43
C CYS A 100 19.03 16.39 -21.16
N ASP A 101 17.88 17.04 -21.25
CA ASP A 101 17.24 17.73 -20.12
C ASP A 101 16.90 16.77 -18.99
N LEU A 102 16.36 15.59 -19.34
CA LEU A 102 16.07 14.52 -18.40
C LEU A 102 17.34 14.05 -17.67
N ARG A 103 18.42 13.75 -18.39
CA ARG A 103 19.69 13.31 -17.80
C ARG A 103 20.28 14.38 -16.89
N ALA A 104 20.21 15.65 -17.30
CA ALA A 104 20.65 16.76 -16.46
C ALA A 104 19.85 16.79 -15.15
N SER A 105 18.52 16.66 -15.22
CA SER A 105 17.65 16.69 -14.04
C SER A 105 17.93 15.58 -13.02
N ILE A 106 18.31 14.38 -13.48
CA ILE A 106 18.64 13.24 -12.61
C ILE A 106 20.04 13.41 -11.99
N ARG A 107 20.98 14.02 -12.72
CA ARG A 107 22.38 14.23 -12.30
C ARG A 107 22.61 15.46 -11.41
N VAL A 108 21.60 16.30 -11.17
CA VAL A 108 21.73 17.53 -10.36
C VAL A 108 22.06 17.27 -8.88
N SER A 109 22.05 16.02 -8.42
CA SER A 109 22.41 15.66 -7.04
C SER A 109 23.91 15.40 -6.88
N THR A 110 24.50 16.04 -5.86
CA THR A 110 25.90 15.93 -5.39
C THR A 110 26.33 14.50 -5.06
N GLU A 111 27.61 14.30 -4.67
CA GLU A 111 28.29 13.00 -4.41
C GLU A 111 27.46 11.94 -3.66
N ASP A 112 26.48 12.33 -2.84
CA ASP A 112 25.45 11.46 -2.26
C ASP A 112 24.07 11.75 -2.88
N SER A 113 23.75 11.13 -4.02
CA SER A 113 22.42 11.27 -4.64
C SER A 113 21.36 10.49 -3.86
N PRO A 114 20.18 11.07 -3.60
CA PRO A 114 19.07 10.36 -2.96
C PRO A 114 18.46 9.25 -3.84
N TRP A 115 18.79 9.19 -5.13
CA TRP A 115 18.27 8.20 -6.08
C TRP A 115 19.36 7.42 -6.85
N PRO A 116 20.16 6.58 -6.19
CA PRO A 116 21.27 5.87 -6.81
C PRO A 116 20.86 4.89 -7.93
N LEU A 117 19.68 4.28 -7.88
CA LEU A 117 19.21 3.37 -8.94
C LEU A 117 18.81 4.14 -10.19
N LEU A 118 18.22 5.34 -10.06
CA LEU A 118 17.95 6.20 -11.21
C LEU A 118 19.24 6.67 -11.87
N LEU A 119 20.26 7.03 -11.08
CA LEU A 119 21.58 7.37 -11.62
C LEU A 119 22.22 6.18 -12.33
N ALA A 120 22.19 5.00 -11.72
CA ALA A 120 22.70 3.77 -12.35
C ALA A 120 21.98 3.47 -13.68
N MET A 121 20.67 3.75 -13.76
CA MET A 121 19.90 3.62 -15.00
C MET A 121 20.35 4.61 -16.08
N VAL A 122 20.65 5.87 -15.71
CA VAL A 122 21.21 6.87 -16.65
C VAL A 122 22.64 6.51 -17.08
N ASP A 123 23.46 6.03 -16.16
CA ASP A 123 24.87 5.69 -16.39
C ASP A 123 25.04 4.42 -17.23
N LYS A 124 24.07 3.49 -17.16
CA LYS A 124 24.00 2.31 -18.02
C LYS A 124 24.00 2.66 -19.52
N PHE A 125 23.49 3.83 -19.89
CA PHE A 125 23.35 4.25 -21.29
C PHE A 125 24.28 5.44 -21.61
N PRO A 126 25.36 5.23 -22.38
CA PRO A 126 26.28 6.29 -22.75
C PRO A 126 25.60 7.34 -23.65
N TRP A 127 26.09 8.57 -23.59
CA TRP A 127 25.55 9.68 -24.38
C TRP A 127 26.17 9.70 -25.80
N PRO A 128 25.36 9.74 -26.88
CA PRO A 128 25.85 9.77 -28.26
C PRO A 128 26.28 11.18 -28.68
N GLU A 129 27.41 11.67 -28.16
CA GLU A 129 27.90 13.04 -28.35
C GLU A 129 27.98 13.47 -29.82
N GLN A 130 28.57 12.63 -30.68
CA GLN A 130 28.78 12.96 -32.09
C GLN A 130 27.46 13.12 -32.85
N CYS A 131 26.52 12.20 -32.63
CA CYS A 131 25.21 12.25 -33.28
C CYS A 131 24.37 13.43 -32.76
N ALA A 132 24.33 13.64 -31.44
CA ALA A 132 23.59 14.73 -30.83
C ALA A 132 24.12 16.10 -31.29
N SER A 133 25.44 16.28 -31.33
CA SER A 133 26.08 17.50 -31.82
C SER A 133 25.82 17.72 -33.32
N GLY A 134 25.95 16.65 -34.13
CA GLY A 134 25.67 16.69 -35.56
C GLY A 134 24.24 17.10 -35.88
N LEU A 135 23.25 16.49 -35.22
CA LEU A 135 21.83 16.81 -35.37
C LEU A 135 21.52 18.23 -34.89
N SER A 136 22.03 18.64 -33.74
CA SER A 136 21.81 20.00 -33.22
C SER A 136 22.41 21.08 -34.12
N ARG A 137 23.52 20.79 -34.81
CA ARG A 137 24.15 21.70 -35.77
C ARG A 137 23.40 21.77 -37.09
N CYS A 138 22.95 20.63 -37.62
CA CYS A 138 22.46 20.55 -39.01
C CYS A 138 20.94 20.68 -39.13
N VAL A 139 20.17 20.26 -38.12
CA VAL A 139 18.71 20.27 -38.14
C VAL A 139 18.18 21.38 -37.23
N GLY A 140 17.31 22.23 -37.79
CA GLY A 140 16.64 23.31 -37.08
C GLY A 140 15.50 22.83 -36.16
N ASP A 141 15.00 23.74 -35.33
CA ASP A 141 13.81 23.46 -34.50
C ASP A 141 12.54 23.36 -35.36
N ASP A 142 12.53 24.04 -36.50
CA ASP A 142 11.50 24.05 -37.54
C ASP A 142 11.47 22.79 -38.41
N GLY A 143 12.38 21.84 -38.19
CA GLY A 143 12.47 20.62 -38.98
C GLY A 143 13.21 20.80 -40.31
N LEU A 144 13.81 21.96 -40.57
CA LEU A 144 14.56 22.21 -41.80
C LEU A 144 16.07 22.00 -41.62
N ILE A 145 16.75 21.62 -42.70
CA ILE A 145 18.22 21.60 -42.73
C ILE A 145 18.73 23.04 -42.67
N ARG A 146 19.64 23.32 -41.74
CA ARG A 146 20.25 24.65 -41.57
C ARG A 146 21.25 24.92 -42.68
N ASP A 147 21.35 26.19 -43.08
CA ASP A 147 22.27 26.63 -44.14
C ASP A 147 23.74 26.27 -43.86
N ASN A 148 24.14 26.27 -42.59
CA ASN A 148 25.52 26.01 -42.15
C ASN A 148 25.83 24.53 -41.88
N SER A 149 24.98 23.61 -42.37
CA SER A 149 25.19 22.16 -42.27
C SER A 149 26.43 21.72 -43.03
N SER A 150 26.64 22.24 -44.25
CA SER A 150 27.88 22.10 -45.02
C SER A 150 28.28 23.43 -45.68
N PRO A 151 29.60 23.67 -45.89
CA PRO A 151 30.06 24.83 -46.67
C PRO A 151 29.46 24.89 -48.08
N GLU A 152 29.31 23.74 -48.73
CA GLU A 152 28.78 23.61 -50.08
C GLU A 152 27.29 23.99 -50.13
N LEU A 153 26.48 23.51 -49.19
CA LEU A 153 25.05 23.87 -49.09
C LEU A 153 24.87 25.36 -48.83
N LEU A 154 25.71 25.94 -47.96
CA LEU A 154 25.69 27.37 -47.68
C LEU A 154 25.93 28.20 -48.95
N LEU A 155 26.93 27.81 -49.76
CA LEU A 155 27.26 28.49 -51.01
C LEU A 155 26.10 28.40 -52.01
N VAL A 156 25.53 27.21 -52.22
CA VAL A 156 24.39 27.01 -53.13
C VAL A 156 23.19 27.85 -52.69
N ARG A 157 22.84 27.84 -51.40
CA ARG A 157 21.72 28.64 -50.86
C ARG A 157 21.98 30.15 -50.92
N GLN A 158 23.23 30.59 -50.82
CA GLN A 158 23.58 32.00 -51.03
C GLN A 158 23.41 32.40 -52.50
N GLU A 159 23.82 31.54 -53.43
CA GLU A 159 23.63 31.76 -54.87
C GLU A 159 22.16 31.79 -55.26
N ILE A 160 21.33 30.87 -54.74
CA ILE A 160 19.87 30.88 -54.94
C ILE A 160 19.26 32.21 -54.46
N ARG A 161 19.65 32.68 -53.26
CA ARG A 161 19.22 33.99 -52.74
C ARG A 161 19.68 35.15 -53.62
N ARG A 162 20.91 35.09 -54.15
CA ARG A 162 21.46 36.10 -55.08
C ARG A 162 20.68 36.14 -56.38
N ILE A 163 20.35 34.98 -56.97
CA ILE A 163 19.52 34.89 -58.18
C ILE A 163 18.12 35.44 -57.89
N HIS A 164 17.48 35.07 -56.78
CA HIS A 164 16.17 35.58 -56.42
C HIS A 164 16.14 37.13 -56.32
N GLN A 165 17.14 37.72 -55.66
CA GLN A 165 17.28 39.18 -55.59
C GLN A 165 17.51 39.80 -56.98
N THR A 166 18.32 39.15 -57.82
CA THR A 166 18.60 39.59 -59.19
C THR A 166 17.36 39.53 -60.08
N CYS A 167 16.59 38.44 -60.02
CA CYS A 167 15.30 38.28 -60.70
C CYS A 167 14.32 39.37 -60.27
N THR A 168 14.16 39.58 -58.96
CA THR A 168 13.26 40.60 -58.42
C THR A 168 13.63 42.01 -58.89
N ARG A 169 14.92 42.35 -58.91
CA ARG A 169 15.40 43.64 -59.42
C ARG A 169 15.15 43.79 -60.92
N LYS A 170 15.59 42.81 -61.74
CA LYS A 170 15.40 42.85 -63.21
C LYS A 170 13.92 42.88 -63.60
N VAL A 171 13.07 42.19 -62.85
CA VAL A 171 11.61 42.22 -63.06
C VAL A 171 11.05 43.61 -62.77
N LYS A 172 11.42 44.24 -61.64
CA LYS A 172 10.99 45.62 -61.35
C LYS A 172 11.44 46.61 -62.43
N ASP A 173 12.68 46.50 -62.89
CA ASP A 173 13.22 47.34 -63.97
C ASP A 173 12.47 47.09 -65.30
N PHE A 174 12.17 45.83 -65.61
CA PHE A 174 11.42 45.45 -66.81
C PHE A 174 9.98 45.96 -66.78
N VAL A 175 9.29 45.83 -65.65
CA VAL A 175 7.91 46.32 -65.45
C VAL A 175 7.84 47.84 -65.64
N ASN A 176 8.79 48.57 -65.06
CA ASN A 176 8.85 50.03 -65.15
C ASN A 176 9.25 50.54 -66.55
N SER A 177 10.23 49.90 -67.19
CA SER A 177 10.76 50.32 -68.50
C SER A 177 9.81 50.05 -69.67
N HIS A 178 9.06 48.95 -69.63
CA HIS A 178 8.18 48.53 -70.73
C HIS A 178 6.70 48.92 -70.51
N GLY A 179 6.37 49.57 -69.38
CA GLY A 179 5.01 50.03 -69.10
C GLY A 179 3.97 48.91 -69.02
N ILE A 180 4.39 47.70 -68.65
CA ILE A 180 3.56 46.49 -68.65
C ILE A 180 2.70 46.33 -67.38
N LEU A 181 2.79 47.28 -66.44
CA LEU A 181 2.09 47.26 -65.15
C LEU A 181 0.57 47.15 -65.31
N GLN A 182 0.01 47.78 -66.35
CA GLN A 182 -1.43 47.71 -66.68
C GLN A 182 -1.90 46.31 -67.18
N TYR A 183 -0.96 45.48 -67.65
CA TYR A 183 -1.23 44.13 -68.18
C TYR A 183 -1.03 43.04 -67.13
N LEU A 184 -0.33 43.35 -66.05
CA LEU A 184 -0.18 42.46 -64.92
C LEU A 184 -1.49 42.37 -64.14
N GLN A 185 -1.75 41.18 -63.61
CA GLN A 185 -2.84 40.95 -62.66
C GLN A 185 -2.38 41.26 -61.24
N ASP A 186 -1.13 40.91 -60.92
CA ASP A 186 -0.44 41.21 -59.66
C ASP A 186 0.92 41.88 -59.94
N GLU A 187 1.32 42.82 -59.08
CA GLU A 187 2.57 43.59 -59.24
C GLU A 187 3.84 42.85 -58.78
N TYR A 188 3.70 41.64 -58.25
CA TYR A 188 4.80 40.83 -57.73
C TYR A 188 5.14 39.65 -58.64
N ILE A 189 6.39 39.21 -58.56
CA ILE A 189 6.87 37.99 -59.21
C ILE A 189 6.29 36.78 -58.49
N THR A 190 5.76 35.81 -59.24
CA THR A 190 5.16 34.60 -58.68
C THR A 190 5.97 33.38 -59.12
N LEU A 191 5.89 32.29 -58.37
CA LEU A 191 6.46 31.00 -58.73
C LEU A 191 5.38 30.13 -59.39
N ALA A 192 5.62 29.65 -60.60
CA ALA A 192 4.80 28.63 -61.26
C ALA A 192 5.73 27.52 -61.78
N ASN A 193 5.41 26.26 -61.45
CA ASN A 193 6.24 25.10 -61.80
C ASN A 193 7.72 25.31 -61.45
N ASP A 194 8.00 25.80 -60.23
CA ASP A 194 9.34 26.12 -59.72
C ASP A 194 10.12 27.23 -60.45
N ARG A 195 9.50 27.94 -61.41
CA ARG A 195 10.11 29.02 -62.18
C ARG A 195 9.50 30.38 -61.80
N TYR A 196 10.32 31.43 -61.83
CA TYR A 196 9.82 32.80 -61.65
C TYR A 196 9.10 33.29 -62.89
N VAL A 197 7.84 33.68 -62.71
CA VAL A 197 6.93 34.11 -63.76
C VAL A 197 6.21 35.40 -63.37
N LEU A 198 5.68 36.08 -64.38
CA LEU A 198 4.82 37.25 -64.25
C LEU A 198 3.36 36.87 -64.54
N PRO A 199 2.41 37.18 -63.64
CA PRO A 199 1.00 36.92 -63.88
C PRO A 199 0.40 37.98 -64.82
N LEU A 200 0.20 37.63 -66.08
CA LEU A 200 -0.41 38.50 -67.11
C LEU A 200 -1.89 38.19 -67.29
N LYS A 201 -2.71 39.21 -67.53
CA LYS A 201 -4.11 39.02 -67.93
C LYS A 201 -4.19 38.35 -69.30
N SER A 202 -4.98 37.30 -69.44
CA SER A 202 -5.09 36.46 -70.64
C SER A 202 -5.46 37.22 -71.93
N ASN A 203 -6.05 38.42 -71.81
CA ASN A 203 -6.43 39.26 -72.95
C ASN A 203 -5.26 40.01 -73.60
N PHE A 204 -4.06 39.96 -73.01
CA PHE A 204 -2.87 40.68 -73.47
C PHE A 204 -1.73 39.76 -73.96
N LYS A 205 -2.05 38.52 -74.34
CA LYS A 205 -1.11 37.54 -74.92
C LYS A 205 -0.46 38.09 -76.20
N GLY A 206 0.85 37.87 -76.36
CA GLY A 206 1.61 38.20 -77.58
C GLY A 206 2.19 39.63 -77.68
N ARG A 207 1.94 40.51 -76.71
CA ARG A 207 2.51 41.87 -76.68
C ARG A 207 3.95 41.93 -76.16
N VAL A 208 4.38 40.90 -75.44
CA VAL A 208 5.71 40.77 -74.83
C VAL A 208 6.29 39.42 -75.27
N GLN A 209 7.58 39.39 -75.62
CA GLN A 209 8.26 38.15 -75.99
C GLN A 209 8.63 37.34 -74.73
N GLY A 210 8.17 36.08 -74.68
CA GLY A 210 8.35 35.19 -73.54
C GLY A 210 7.62 33.87 -73.72
N ILE A 211 7.78 32.97 -72.75
CA ILE A 211 7.21 31.63 -72.72
C ILE A 211 6.05 31.60 -71.73
N ILE A 212 4.95 30.94 -72.11
CA ILE A 212 3.82 30.72 -71.20
C ILE A 212 4.02 29.34 -70.55
N HIS A 213 4.04 29.30 -69.22
CA HIS A 213 4.26 28.06 -68.46
C HIS A 213 2.97 27.44 -67.94
N ASP A 214 1.99 28.28 -67.58
CA ASP A 214 0.74 27.78 -67.00
C ASP A 214 -0.40 28.82 -67.11
N TYR A 215 -1.62 28.40 -66.82
CA TYR A 215 -2.83 29.21 -66.75
C TYR A 215 -3.48 29.10 -65.36
N SER A 216 -4.14 30.15 -64.90
CA SER A 216 -4.95 30.06 -63.68
C SER A 216 -6.15 29.12 -63.89
N GLN A 217 -6.73 28.61 -62.80
CA GLN A 217 -7.91 27.72 -62.85
C GLN A 217 -9.11 28.35 -63.60
N THR A 218 -9.25 29.68 -63.57
CA THR A 218 -10.29 30.42 -64.31
C THR A 218 -9.88 30.74 -65.75
N GLY A 219 -8.63 30.51 -66.13
CA GLY A 219 -8.05 30.86 -67.44
C GLY A 219 -7.83 32.35 -67.65
N GLU A 220 -8.14 33.19 -66.67
CA GLU A 220 -8.05 34.66 -66.77
C GLU A 220 -6.61 35.19 -66.61
N THR A 221 -5.75 34.42 -65.96
CA THR A 221 -4.34 34.74 -65.73
C THR A 221 -3.45 33.76 -66.49
N CYS A 222 -2.39 34.29 -67.08
CA CYS A 222 -1.38 33.57 -67.81
C CYS A 222 -0.04 33.77 -67.11
N TYR A 223 0.58 32.69 -66.66
CA TYR A 223 1.89 32.71 -66.01
C TYR A 223 2.99 32.74 -67.07
N PHE A 224 3.59 33.91 -67.24
CA PHE A 224 4.47 34.22 -68.36
C PHE A 224 5.90 34.48 -67.89
N GLU A 225 6.87 33.84 -68.54
CA GLU A 225 8.30 34.02 -68.34
C GLU A 225 8.88 34.88 -69.49
N PRO A 226 9.28 36.13 -69.22
CA PRO A 226 10.02 36.94 -70.19
C PRO A 226 11.35 36.29 -70.59
N MET A 227 11.81 36.54 -71.82
CA MET A 227 13.06 35.95 -72.35
C MET A 227 14.29 36.16 -71.44
N PHE A 228 14.41 37.32 -70.78
CA PHE A 228 15.55 37.59 -69.88
C PHE A 228 15.53 36.80 -68.56
N LEU A 229 14.38 36.22 -68.19
CA LEU A 229 14.25 35.34 -67.02
C LEU A 229 14.55 33.88 -67.36
N VAL A 230 14.51 33.48 -68.64
CA VAL A 230 14.73 32.09 -69.07
C VAL A 230 16.08 31.58 -68.58
N ASP A 231 17.15 32.35 -68.81
CA ASP A 231 18.51 31.97 -68.39
C ASP A 231 18.63 31.89 -66.86
N LEU A 232 18.05 32.86 -66.14
CA LEU A 232 18.09 32.92 -64.67
C LEU A 232 17.28 31.79 -64.02
N ASN A 233 16.15 31.42 -64.61
CA ASN A 233 15.33 30.30 -64.13
C ASN A 233 15.98 28.95 -64.45
N ASN A 234 16.68 28.83 -65.58
CA ASN A 234 17.48 27.63 -65.87
C ASN A 234 18.65 27.49 -64.89
N GLU A 235 19.35 28.58 -64.58
CA GLU A 235 20.40 28.61 -63.55
C GLU A 235 19.83 28.28 -62.16
N LEU A 236 18.67 28.83 -61.79
CA LEU A 236 17.96 28.50 -60.56
C LEU A 236 17.59 27.01 -60.49
N ALA A 237 17.13 26.41 -61.59
CA ALA A 237 16.78 24.99 -61.62
C ALA A 237 17.99 24.10 -61.38
N GLU A 238 19.15 24.44 -61.97
CA GLU A 238 20.41 23.73 -61.73
C GLU A 238 20.87 23.88 -60.28
N LEU A 239 20.82 25.10 -59.72
CA LEU A 239 21.16 25.33 -58.31
C LEU A 239 20.20 24.61 -57.35
N LYS A 240 18.90 24.57 -57.63
CA LYS A 240 17.93 23.80 -56.83
C LYS A 240 18.22 22.29 -56.88
N LYS A 241 18.69 21.79 -58.02
CA LYS A 241 19.12 20.40 -58.13
C LYS A 241 20.37 20.14 -57.28
N GLN A 242 21.37 21.04 -57.37
CA GLN A 242 22.57 20.98 -56.54
C GLN A 242 22.24 21.09 -55.05
N GLU A 243 21.28 21.95 -54.67
CA GLU A 243 20.80 22.06 -53.29
C GLU A 243 20.28 20.71 -52.77
N ARG A 244 19.43 20.03 -53.55
CA ARG A 244 18.91 18.70 -53.17
C ARG A 244 20.03 17.65 -53.06
N GLU A 245 21.02 17.69 -53.94
CA GLU A 245 22.18 16.78 -53.88
C GLU A 245 23.04 17.03 -52.63
N GLU A 246 23.28 18.30 -52.26
CA GLU A 246 23.99 18.66 -51.05
C GLU A 246 23.18 18.35 -49.78
N GLU A 247 21.87 18.56 -49.78
CA GLU A 247 20.98 18.14 -48.69
C GLU A 247 21.04 16.62 -48.49
N HIS A 248 20.98 15.84 -49.58
CA HIS A 248 21.11 14.39 -49.49
C HIS A 248 22.45 13.94 -48.87
N LYS A 249 23.57 14.59 -49.21
CA LYS A 249 24.86 14.31 -48.57
C LYS A 249 24.85 14.60 -47.06
N VAL A 250 24.16 15.66 -46.64
CA VAL A 250 23.97 15.96 -45.20
C VAL A 250 23.13 14.86 -44.54
N LEU A 251 22.06 14.38 -45.18
CA LEU A 251 21.25 13.27 -44.68
C LEU A 251 22.06 11.96 -44.56
N GLU A 252 22.86 11.63 -45.56
CA GLU A 252 23.77 10.48 -45.54
C GLU A 252 24.78 10.57 -44.40
N PHE A 253 25.37 11.76 -44.20
CA PHE A 253 26.31 12.01 -43.12
C PHE A 253 25.66 11.83 -41.74
N LEU A 254 24.51 12.46 -41.51
CA LEU A 254 23.77 12.33 -40.25
C LEU A 254 23.30 10.90 -40.00
N THR A 255 22.83 10.20 -41.03
CA THR A 255 22.49 8.78 -40.95
C THR A 255 23.71 7.93 -40.61
N GLY A 256 24.87 8.24 -41.21
CA GLY A 256 26.13 7.58 -40.88
C GLY A 256 26.54 7.75 -39.42
N LEU A 257 26.37 8.96 -38.87
CA LEU A 257 26.60 9.23 -37.44
C LEU A 257 25.61 8.46 -36.55
N ALA A 258 24.34 8.41 -36.93
CA ALA A 258 23.32 7.67 -36.18
C ALA A 258 23.63 6.17 -36.18
N ARG A 259 24.00 5.60 -37.33
CA ARG A 259 24.40 4.18 -37.46
C ARG A 259 25.63 3.87 -36.61
N ALA A 260 26.66 4.71 -36.66
CA ALA A 260 27.87 4.52 -35.86
C ALA A 260 27.62 4.56 -34.34
N ASN A 261 26.56 5.25 -33.90
CA ASN A 261 26.17 5.41 -32.50
C ASN A 261 24.91 4.61 -32.13
N TYR A 262 24.52 3.60 -32.93
CA TYR A 262 23.24 2.88 -32.78
C TYR A 262 22.97 2.41 -31.35
N GLY A 263 23.92 1.71 -30.72
CA GLY A 263 23.73 1.17 -29.37
C GLY A 263 23.50 2.25 -28.30
N ALA A 264 24.18 3.40 -28.43
CA ALA A 264 23.99 4.54 -27.52
C ALA A 264 22.63 5.23 -27.77
N LEU A 265 22.24 5.42 -29.03
CA LEU A 265 20.94 6.00 -29.39
C LEU A 265 19.77 5.12 -28.90
N HIS A 266 19.84 3.83 -29.18
CA HIS A 266 18.85 2.87 -28.71
C HIS A 266 18.78 2.85 -27.18
N GLY A 267 19.94 2.93 -26.50
CA GLY A 267 20.01 3.04 -25.04
C GLY A 267 19.35 4.31 -24.48
N VAL A 268 19.60 5.47 -25.10
CA VAL A 268 18.96 6.73 -24.71
C VAL A 268 17.45 6.71 -24.97
N TYR A 269 17.02 6.17 -26.11
CA TYR A 269 15.60 5.99 -26.39
C TYR A 269 14.94 5.03 -25.39
N SER A 270 15.60 3.92 -25.08
CA SER A 270 15.15 2.98 -24.03
C SER A 270 15.01 3.71 -22.70
N LEU A 271 15.99 4.53 -22.29
CA LEU A 271 15.94 5.32 -21.06
C LEU A 271 14.69 6.22 -21.03
N MET A 272 14.38 6.91 -22.14
CA MET A 272 13.18 7.75 -22.24
C MET A 272 11.90 6.95 -22.02
N VAL A 273 11.79 5.77 -22.64
CA VAL A 273 10.63 4.87 -22.45
C VAL A 273 10.52 4.37 -20.99
N HIS A 274 11.64 3.98 -20.36
CA HIS A 274 11.63 3.54 -18.96
C HIS A 274 11.21 4.66 -18.00
N VAL A 275 11.65 5.89 -18.26
CA VAL A 275 11.25 7.06 -17.45
C VAL A 275 9.79 7.44 -17.69
N ASP A 276 9.28 7.33 -18.91
CA ASP A 276 7.84 7.52 -19.21
C ASP A 276 6.99 6.54 -18.40
N VAL A 277 7.32 5.24 -18.43
CA VAL A 277 6.67 4.21 -17.61
C VAL A 277 6.76 4.54 -16.10
N LEU A 278 7.92 5.00 -15.63
CA LEU A 278 8.11 5.38 -14.23
C LEU A 278 7.21 6.56 -13.83
N LEU A 279 7.12 7.59 -14.67
CA LEU A 279 6.24 8.74 -14.45
C LEU A 279 4.75 8.35 -14.53
N ALA A 280 4.39 7.43 -15.42
CA ALA A 280 3.05 6.84 -15.47
C ALA A 280 2.73 6.09 -14.17
N LYS A 281 3.67 5.31 -13.62
CA LYS A 281 3.53 4.69 -12.28
C LYS A 281 3.36 5.74 -11.19
N CYS A 282 4.15 6.82 -11.20
CA CYS A 282 4.01 7.93 -10.22
C CYS A 282 2.64 8.61 -10.30
N THR A 283 2.10 8.77 -11.50
CA THR A 283 0.77 9.33 -11.75
C THR A 283 -0.32 8.38 -11.24
N LEU A 284 -0.21 7.07 -11.55
CA LEU A 284 -1.10 6.03 -11.05
C LEU A 284 -1.13 6.02 -9.51
N ALA A 285 0.04 6.06 -8.87
CA ALA A 285 0.15 6.16 -7.42
C ALA A 285 -0.54 7.40 -6.86
N SER A 286 -0.40 8.54 -7.53
CA SER A 286 -1.04 9.79 -7.09
C SER A 286 -2.56 9.77 -7.21
N LYS A 287 -3.13 8.96 -8.12
CA LYS A 287 -4.59 8.84 -8.31
C LYS A 287 -5.30 8.11 -7.17
N PHE A 288 -4.69 7.07 -6.61
CA PHE A 288 -5.32 6.25 -5.55
C PHE A 288 -4.53 6.19 -4.23
N GLY A 289 -3.48 7.00 -4.07
CA GLY A 289 -2.63 6.97 -2.88
C GLY A 289 -1.73 5.73 -2.81
N GLY A 290 -1.15 5.32 -3.94
CA GLY A 290 -0.37 4.11 -4.08
C GLY A 290 1.03 4.17 -3.48
N VAL A 291 1.48 3.05 -2.93
CA VAL A 291 2.82 2.86 -2.34
C VAL A 291 3.51 1.61 -2.92
N ALA A 292 4.84 1.56 -2.84
CA ALA A 292 5.60 0.34 -3.15
C ALA A 292 5.50 -0.64 -1.98
N LEU A 293 4.86 -1.78 -2.20
CA LEU A 293 4.66 -2.83 -1.21
C LEU A 293 5.97 -3.52 -0.83
N GLU A 294 6.05 -3.99 0.42
CA GLU A 294 7.20 -4.76 0.91
C GLU A 294 6.91 -6.26 0.92
N PHE A 295 7.92 -7.05 0.55
CA PHE A 295 7.85 -8.51 0.61
C PHE A 295 8.42 -9.00 1.95
N SER A 296 7.57 -9.61 2.77
CA SER A 296 7.88 -10.08 4.12
C SER A 296 8.46 -11.50 4.11
N ASP A 297 9.43 -11.74 5.00
CA ASP A 297 10.02 -13.05 5.30
C ASP A 297 9.26 -13.84 6.38
N GLU A 298 8.40 -13.18 7.15
CA GLU A 298 7.74 -13.77 8.33
C GLU A 298 6.33 -14.32 8.05
N ASN A 299 6.03 -14.69 6.81
CA ASN A 299 4.74 -15.26 6.42
C ASN A 299 3.52 -14.35 6.71
N LYS A 300 3.71 -13.04 6.80
CA LYS A 300 2.64 -12.07 7.10
C LYS A 300 2.03 -11.52 5.83
N LEU A 301 0.85 -12.03 5.45
CA LEU A 301 -0.09 -11.25 4.66
C LEU A 301 -0.67 -10.16 5.57
N HIS A 302 -0.36 -8.90 5.30
CA HIS A 302 -0.90 -7.77 6.04
C HIS A 302 -1.09 -6.58 5.10
N LEU A 303 -2.31 -6.40 4.61
CA LEU A 303 -2.69 -5.27 3.76
C LEU A 303 -3.59 -4.34 4.58
N MET A 304 -3.07 -3.18 4.98
CA MET A 304 -3.79 -2.18 5.78
C MET A 304 -4.52 -1.20 4.88
N ASP A 305 -5.80 -0.95 5.17
CA ASP A 305 -6.66 -0.02 4.42
C ASP A 305 -6.57 -0.21 2.88
N ALA A 306 -6.51 -1.47 2.44
CA ALA A 306 -6.35 -1.81 1.03
C ALA A 306 -7.59 -1.46 0.22
N LEU A 307 -7.39 -0.84 -0.94
CA LEU A 307 -8.46 -0.56 -1.89
C LEU A 307 -8.35 -1.51 -3.08
N HIS A 308 -9.48 -1.90 -3.66
CA HIS A 308 -9.44 -2.61 -4.94
C HIS A 308 -8.93 -1.65 -6.04
N PRO A 309 -7.78 -1.91 -6.71
CA PRO A 309 -7.13 -0.96 -7.62
C PRO A 309 -8.03 -0.39 -8.71
N LEU A 310 -8.81 -1.23 -9.40
CA LEU A 310 -9.71 -0.78 -10.46
C LEU A 310 -10.91 0.02 -9.94
N LEU A 311 -11.40 -0.27 -8.74
CA LEU A 311 -12.51 0.49 -8.15
C LEU A 311 -12.02 1.83 -7.64
N ALA A 312 -10.78 1.89 -7.11
CA ALA A 312 -10.16 3.13 -6.67
C ALA A 312 -9.90 4.11 -7.83
N LEU A 313 -9.76 3.61 -9.06
CA LEU A 313 -9.64 4.41 -10.28
C LEU A 313 -10.99 4.79 -10.90
N SER A 314 -12.11 4.30 -10.36
CA SER A 314 -13.46 4.57 -10.86
C SER A 314 -14.15 5.70 -10.08
N ASP A 315 -15.10 6.40 -10.71
CA ASP A 315 -15.81 7.53 -10.10
C ASP A 315 -16.62 7.17 -8.84
N GLY A 316 -16.98 5.89 -8.67
CA GLY A 316 -17.69 5.39 -7.50
C GLY A 316 -16.82 5.25 -6.25
N GLY A 317 -15.49 5.33 -6.39
CA GLY A 317 -14.52 5.11 -5.33
C GLY A 317 -14.47 3.65 -4.84
N ALA A 318 -13.48 3.37 -3.99
CA ALA A 318 -13.35 2.09 -3.30
C ALA A 318 -13.40 2.32 -1.79
N LEU A 319 -13.92 1.34 -1.05
CA LEU A 319 -13.89 1.33 0.41
C LEU A 319 -12.67 0.53 0.89
N PRO A 320 -11.92 1.04 1.88
CA PRO A 320 -10.72 0.37 2.39
C PRO A 320 -11.09 -0.88 3.20
N VAL A 321 -10.34 -1.96 2.96
CA VAL A 321 -10.42 -3.22 3.70
C VAL A 321 -9.05 -3.62 4.22
N THR A 322 -8.99 -4.04 5.48
CA THR A 322 -7.75 -4.58 6.06
C THR A 322 -7.77 -6.10 5.98
N LEU A 323 -6.75 -6.68 5.34
CA LEU A 323 -6.59 -8.11 5.08
C LEU A 323 -5.36 -8.62 5.83
N GLU A 324 -5.54 -9.48 6.83
CA GLU A 324 -4.46 -9.96 7.69
C GLU A 324 -4.47 -11.48 7.93
N LEU A 325 -3.28 -12.07 7.94
CA LEU A 325 -2.97 -13.40 8.48
C LEU A 325 -1.96 -13.26 9.61
N LYS A 326 -2.18 -13.99 10.71
CA LYS A 326 -1.18 -14.11 11.79
C LYS A 326 -0.03 -15.02 11.35
N LYS A 327 1.10 -14.96 12.08
CA LYS A 327 2.35 -15.65 11.72
C LYS A 327 2.22 -17.16 11.44
N GLU A 328 1.29 -17.85 12.10
CA GLU A 328 1.08 -19.30 11.96
C GLU A 328 -0.12 -19.65 11.05
N GLN A 329 -0.70 -18.64 10.40
CA GLN A 329 -1.89 -18.79 9.57
C GLN A 329 -1.54 -18.66 8.08
N PHE A 330 -2.11 -19.55 7.28
CA PHE A 330 -1.84 -19.64 5.85
C PHE A 330 -3.12 -19.53 5.01
N ALA A 331 -4.30 -19.73 5.61
CA ALA A 331 -5.57 -19.62 4.94
C ALA A 331 -6.43 -18.49 5.52
N LEU A 332 -6.94 -17.59 4.68
CA LEU A 332 -7.99 -16.63 5.02
C LEU A 332 -9.32 -17.12 4.44
N LEU A 333 -10.29 -17.41 5.29
CA LEU A 333 -11.61 -17.87 4.88
C LEU A 333 -12.66 -16.79 5.16
N ILE A 334 -13.20 -16.21 4.09
CA ILE A 334 -14.17 -15.12 4.11
C ILE A 334 -15.59 -15.67 3.95
N SER A 335 -16.44 -15.39 4.93
CA SER A 335 -17.84 -15.78 4.97
C SER A 335 -18.78 -14.57 4.91
N GLY A 336 -20.03 -14.79 4.49
CA GLY A 336 -21.07 -13.76 4.43
C GLY A 336 -22.00 -13.90 3.22
N GLY A 337 -23.00 -13.02 3.11
CA GLY A 337 -23.93 -13.01 1.97
C GLY A 337 -23.28 -12.67 0.63
N ASN A 338 -23.93 -13.00 -0.50
CA ASN A 338 -23.38 -12.80 -1.85
C ASN A 338 -23.20 -11.31 -2.22
N ALA A 339 -23.98 -10.42 -1.60
CA ALA A 339 -23.83 -8.97 -1.73
C ALA A 339 -22.76 -8.35 -0.80
N GLY A 340 -22.00 -9.15 -0.06
CA GLY A 340 -21.02 -8.65 0.93
C GLY A 340 -19.67 -8.18 0.35
N GLY A 341 -19.41 -8.40 -0.94
CA GLY A 341 -18.11 -8.04 -1.53
C GLY A 341 -16.97 -9.03 -1.24
N LYS A 342 -17.29 -10.31 -0.95
CA LYS A 342 -16.30 -11.38 -0.72
C LYS A 342 -15.35 -11.55 -1.92
N THR A 343 -15.92 -11.70 -3.11
CA THR A 343 -15.18 -11.79 -4.38
C THR A 343 -14.27 -10.58 -4.62
N VAL A 344 -14.74 -9.38 -4.29
CA VAL A 344 -13.95 -8.15 -4.41
C VAL A 344 -12.76 -8.17 -3.45
N CYS A 345 -12.94 -8.64 -2.22
CA CYS A 345 -11.83 -8.82 -1.25
C CYS A 345 -10.78 -9.81 -1.78
N LEU A 346 -11.21 -10.96 -2.31
CA LEU A 346 -10.32 -11.96 -2.91
C LEU A 346 -9.54 -11.40 -4.10
N LYS A 347 -10.24 -10.74 -5.04
CA LYS A 347 -9.60 -10.05 -6.17
C LYS A 347 -8.61 -8.99 -5.72
N THR A 348 -8.92 -8.28 -4.63
CA THR A 348 -8.03 -7.24 -4.07
C THR A 348 -6.70 -7.83 -3.62
N VAL A 349 -6.69 -8.95 -2.90
CA VAL A 349 -5.43 -9.64 -2.51
C VAL A 349 -4.63 -10.03 -3.75
N GLY A 350 -5.26 -10.76 -4.69
CA GLY A 350 -4.56 -11.27 -5.87
C GLY A 350 -4.04 -10.17 -6.77
N LEU A 351 -4.84 -9.12 -7.00
CA LEU A 351 -4.45 -8.02 -7.87
C LEU A 351 -3.34 -7.16 -7.26
N ILE A 352 -3.41 -6.87 -5.95
CA ILE A 352 -2.32 -6.18 -5.23
C ILE A 352 -1.02 -7.00 -5.30
N ALA A 353 -1.11 -8.32 -5.12
CA ALA A 353 0.06 -9.19 -5.20
C ALA A 353 0.72 -9.13 -6.59
N ILE A 354 -0.06 -9.27 -7.67
CA ILE A 354 0.46 -9.17 -9.05
C ILE A 354 1.06 -7.80 -9.33
N MET A 355 0.37 -6.73 -8.91
CA MET A 355 0.86 -5.37 -9.10
C MET A 355 2.19 -5.15 -8.38
N ALA A 356 2.30 -5.58 -7.11
CA ALA A 356 3.53 -5.47 -6.34
C ALA A 356 4.69 -6.24 -6.98
N MET A 357 4.45 -7.49 -7.42
CA MET A 357 5.46 -8.30 -8.12
C MET A 357 5.82 -7.73 -9.50
N SER A 358 4.96 -6.90 -10.10
CA SER A 358 5.23 -6.21 -11.37
C SER A 358 5.88 -4.82 -11.17
N GLY A 359 6.31 -4.51 -9.94
CA GLY A 359 6.89 -3.21 -9.60
C GLY A 359 5.92 -2.04 -9.76
N LEU A 360 4.61 -2.29 -9.64
CA LEU A 360 3.58 -1.26 -9.70
C LEU A 360 3.22 -0.76 -8.28
N PRO A 361 2.84 0.52 -8.13
CA PRO A 361 2.32 1.02 -6.87
C PRO A 361 0.97 0.38 -6.56
N VAL A 362 0.73 0.07 -5.29
CA VAL A 362 -0.51 -0.55 -4.82
C VAL A 362 -1.25 0.36 -3.83
N PRO A 363 -2.59 0.42 -3.87
CA PRO A 363 -3.40 1.29 -3.02
C PRO A 363 -3.59 0.71 -1.61
N VAL A 364 -2.52 0.74 -0.83
CA VAL A 364 -2.52 0.29 0.57
C VAL A 364 -1.81 1.32 1.44
N LYS A 365 -2.02 1.23 2.75
CA LYS A 365 -1.31 2.06 3.71
C LYS A 365 0.13 1.59 3.92
N GLU A 366 1.04 2.52 4.20
CA GLU A 366 2.42 2.23 4.60
C GLU A 366 2.49 1.24 5.77
N GLY A 367 3.48 0.34 5.71
CA GLY A 367 3.63 -0.80 6.64
C GLY A 367 2.87 -2.06 6.23
N SER A 368 2.11 -2.02 5.13
CA SER A 368 1.56 -3.22 4.50
C SER A 368 2.66 -4.08 3.90
N SER A 369 2.50 -5.40 3.99
CA SER A 369 3.44 -6.38 3.44
C SER A 369 2.74 -7.66 3.02
N ILE A 370 3.35 -8.38 2.08
CA ILE A 370 2.90 -9.70 1.64
C ILE A 370 4.07 -10.67 1.54
N PRO A 371 3.86 -11.99 1.63
CA PRO A 371 4.82 -12.97 1.16
C PRO A 371 5.11 -12.79 -0.34
N PHE A 372 6.29 -13.19 -0.79
CA PHE A 372 6.59 -13.27 -2.22
C PHE A 372 6.10 -14.62 -2.76
N TRP A 373 5.07 -14.61 -3.61
CA TRP A 373 4.52 -15.82 -4.23
C TRP A 373 5.04 -15.97 -5.65
N LYS A 374 5.72 -17.08 -5.95
CA LYS A 374 6.15 -17.40 -7.32
C LYS A 374 4.96 -17.74 -8.21
N ASN A 375 3.95 -18.37 -7.61
CA ASN A 375 2.74 -18.80 -8.31
C ASN A 375 1.51 -18.23 -7.62
N ILE A 376 0.58 -17.68 -8.42
CA ILE A 376 -0.75 -17.31 -7.95
C ILE A 376 -1.77 -17.96 -8.87
N PHE A 377 -2.75 -18.62 -8.28
CA PHE A 377 -3.85 -19.28 -8.98
C PHE A 377 -5.17 -18.72 -8.49
N ALA A 378 -5.98 -18.21 -9.40
CA ALA A 378 -7.26 -17.60 -9.07
C ALA A 378 -8.43 -18.33 -9.75
N PHE A 379 -9.24 -19.00 -8.93
CA PHE A 379 -10.48 -19.68 -9.30
C PHE A 379 -11.65 -18.79 -8.87
N ILE A 380 -12.02 -17.83 -9.72
CA ILE A 380 -13.00 -16.78 -9.41
C ILE A 380 -14.12 -16.75 -10.47
N GLY A 381 -15.38 -16.77 -10.01
CA GLY A 381 -16.56 -16.56 -10.85
C GLY A 381 -17.14 -17.84 -11.48
N ASP A 382 -18.23 -17.64 -12.23
CA ASP A 382 -18.89 -18.67 -13.03
C ASP A 382 -18.16 -18.87 -14.35
N GLU A 383 -17.16 -19.75 -14.35
CA GLU A 383 -16.50 -20.20 -15.56
C GLU A 383 -17.44 -21.08 -16.38
N GLN A 384 -18.26 -20.45 -17.22
CA GLN A 384 -18.95 -21.11 -18.32
C GLN A 384 -18.19 -20.80 -19.61
N SER A 385 -17.41 -21.75 -20.11
CA SER A 385 -17.02 -21.72 -21.52
C SER A 385 -18.23 -22.20 -22.35
N LEU A 386 -18.84 -21.28 -23.09
CA LEU A 386 -19.84 -21.63 -24.11
C LEU A 386 -19.26 -22.63 -25.16
N GLU A 387 -17.94 -22.69 -25.27
CA GLU A 387 -17.20 -23.51 -26.22
C GLU A 387 -17.01 -24.97 -25.77
N GLU A 388 -16.98 -25.29 -24.46
CA GLU A 388 -16.65 -26.65 -24.00
C GLU A 388 -17.83 -27.44 -23.40
N ASN A 389 -19.03 -26.86 -23.23
CA ASN A 389 -20.17 -27.52 -22.57
C ASN A 389 -19.84 -28.14 -21.19
N VAL A 390 -18.80 -27.65 -20.51
CA VAL A 390 -18.37 -28.16 -19.19
C VAL A 390 -19.12 -27.39 -18.09
N SER A 391 -19.60 -28.10 -17.06
CA SER A 391 -20.20 -27.44 -15.89
C SER A 391 -19.15 -26.65 -15.11
N THR A 392 -19.53 -25.50 -14.54
CA THR A 392 -18.64 -24.63 -13.73
C THR A 392 -17.84 -25.42 -12.69
N PHE A 393 -18.49 -26.38 -12.03
CA PHE A 393 -17.88 -27.26 -11.04
C PHE A 393 -16.78 -28.16 -11.63
N THR A 394 -17.03 -28.79 -12.79
CA THR A 394 -16.06 -29.68 -13.44
C THR A 394 -14.86 -28.90 -13.98
N ALA A 395 -15.10 -27.68 -14.49
CA ALA A 395 -14.03 -26.77 -14.88
C ALA A 395 -13.15 -26.45 -13.66
N GLN A 396 -13.72 -25.95 -12.56
CA GLN A 396 -12.98 -25.63 -11.34
C GLN A 396 -12.11 -26.81 -10.85
N ILE A 397 -12.65 -28.05 -10.83
CA ILE A 397 -11.90 -29.24 -10.44
C ILE A 397 -10.75 -29.54 -11.39
N THR A 398 -11.02 -29.53 -12.70
CA THR A 398 -10.00 -29.86 -13.72
C THR A 398 -8.81 -28.90 -13.61
N ASN A 399 -9.12 -27.62 -13.40
CA ASN A 399 -8.13 -26.56 -13.32
C ASN A 399 -7.32 -26.64 -12.02
N LEU A 400 -7.98 -26.88 -10.88
CA LEU A 400 -7.32 -27.12 -9.61
C LEU A 400 -6.42 -28.37 -9.66
N SER A 401 -6.90 -29.43 -10.31
CA SER A 401 -6.13 -30.67 -10.50
C SER A 401 -4.86 -30.44 -11.34
N GLY A 402 -4.95 -29.58 -12.36
CA GLY A 402 -3.81 -29.25 -13.23
C GLY A 402 -2.66 -28.52 -12.51
N ILE A 403 -2.95 -27.82 -11.42
CA ILE A 403 -1.95 -27.08 -10.64
C ILE A 403 -1.51 -27.81 -9.36
N TRP A 404 -2.14 -28.94 -9.04
CA TRP A 404 -2.04 -29.61 -7.74
C TRP A 404 -0.60 -29.94 -7.36
N ASP A 405 0.17 -30.48 -8.31
CA ASP A 405 1.57 -30.88 -8.11
C ASP A 405 2.53 -29.70 -8.04
N THR A 406 2.08 -28.49 -8.40
CA THR A 406 2.88 -27.26 -8.36
C THR A 406 2.61 -26.39 -7.13
N ALA A 407 1.58 -26.71 -6.34
CA ALA A 407 1.21 -25.94 -5.17
C ALA A 407 2.17 -26.23 -3.99
N ASP A 408 2.92 -25.21 -3.59
CA ASP A 408 3.93 -25.24 -2.53
C ASP A 408 3.87 -24.00 -1.61
N ASP A 409 4.85 -23.84 -0.74
CA ASP A 409 4.98 -22.71 0.21
C ASP A 409 5.17 -21.34 -0.46
N SER A 410 5.47 -21.31 -1.76
CA SER A 410 5.60 -20.11 -2.59
C SER A 410 4.36 -19.83 -3.44
N THR A 411 3.25 -20.52 -3.15
CA THR A 411 2.02 -20.46 -3.95
C THR A 411 0.87 -19.80 -3.18
N LEU A 412 0.14 -18.90 -3.85
CA LEU A 412 -1.15 -18.37 -3.38
C LEU A 412 -2.29 -18.94 -4.23
N VAL A 413 -3.26 -19.57 -3.57
CA VAL A 413 -4.48 -20.10 -4.18
C VAL A 413 -5.68 -19.28 -3.73
N ILE A 414 -6.41 -18.70 -4.68
CA ILE A 414 -7.62 -17.93 -4.44
C ILE A 414 -8.82 -18.76 -4.90
N LEU A 415 -9.75 -19.05 -3.97
CA LEU A 415 -10.92 -19.90 -4.20
C LEU A 415 -12.20 -19.11 -3.94
N ASP A 416 -12.97 -18.77 -4.97
CA ASP A 416 -14.27 -18.13 -4.81
C ASP A 416 -15.40 -19.16 -4.97
N GLU A 417 -16.11 -19.42 -3.88
CA GLU A 417 -17.25 -20.36 -3.83
C GLU A 417 -16.91 -21.75 -4.39
N PHE A 418 -15.68 -22.22 -4.19
CA PHE A 418 -15.24 -23.54 -4.62
C PHE A 418 -16.11 -24.66 -4.02
N GLY A 419 -16.55 -25.58 -4.87
CA GLY A 419 -17.48 -26.64 -4.50
C GLY A 419 -18.95 -26.25 -4.65
N ALA A 420 -19.27 -25.02 -5.09
CA ALA A 420 -20.62 -24.63 -5.46
C ALA A 420 -21.09 -25.34 -6.74
N GLY A 421 -22.41 -25.51 -6.88
CA GLY A 421 -23.02 -26.15 -8.07
C GLY A 421 -23.16 -27.67 -7.99
N THR A 422 -22.86 -28.29 -6.85
CA THR A 422 -23.14 -29.70 -6.54
C THR A 422 -23.95 -29.83 -5.24
N ASP A 423 -24.16 -31.06 -4.77
CA ASP A 423 -24.74 -31.33 -3.45
C ASP A 423 -23.97 -30.55 -2.35
N PRO A 424 -24.64 -29.72 -1.52
CA PRO A 424 -23.96 -28.85 -0.57
C PRO A 424 -23.09 -29.60 0.45
N ALA A 425 -23.47 -30.81 0.86
CA ALA A 425 -22.68 -31.60 1.81
C ALA A 425 -21.41 -32.16 1.15
N GLN A 426 -21.53 -32.70 -0.07
CA GLN A 426 -20.38 -33.16 -0.85
C GLN A 426 -19.44 -32.02 -1.25
N GLY A 427 -19.99 -30.89 -1.71
CA GLY A 427 -19.22 -29.71 -2.09
C GLY A 427 -18.43 -29.13 -0.92
N ALA A 428 -19.05 -29.02 0.26
CA ALA A 428 -18.37 -28.55 1.46
C ALA A 428 -17.27 -29.50 1.94
N ALA A 429 -17.51 -30.82 1.90
CA ALA A 429 -16.51 -31.82 2.27
C ALA A 429 -15.30 -31.81 1.32
N LEU A 430 -15.55 -31.68 0.01
CA LEU A 430 -14.49 -31.58 -0.99
C LEU A 430 -13.67 -30.30 -0.81
N ALA A 431 -14.33 -29.15 -0.61
CA ALA A 431 -13.65 -27.89 -0.41
C ALA A 431 -12.80 -27.88 0.87
N GLN A 432 -13.28 -28.50 1.95
CA GLN A 432 -12.49 -28.68 3.17
C GLN A 432 -11.25 -29.56 2.91
N ALA A 433 -11.41 -30.71 2.27
CA ALA A 433 -10.30 -31.61 1.95
C ALA A 433 -9.24 -30.92 1.07
N VAL A 434 -9.68 -30.09 0.13
CA VAL A 434 -8.79 -29.29 -0.71
C VAL A 434 -7.99 -28.28 0.11
N ILE A 435 -8.64 -27.55 1.01
CA ILE A 435 -7.96 -26.57 1.87
C ILE A 435 -6.97 -27.26 2.80
N ASP A 436 -7.34 -28.39 3.41
CA ASP A 436 -6.47 -29.17 4.29
C ASP A 436 -5.19 -29.63 3.55
N GLU A 437 -5.32 -30.23 2.37
CA GLU A 437 -4.15 -30.69 1.59
C GLU A 437 -3.26 -29.52 1.13
N LEU A 438 -3.84 -28.39 0.71
CA LEU A 438 -3.07 -27.20 0.35
C LEU A 438 -2.30 -26.62 1.56
N LEU A 439 -2.91 -26.64 2.74
CA LEU A 439 -2.26 -26.23 4.00
C LEU A 439 -1.13 -27.19 4.39
N GLU A 440 -1.28 -28.49 4.16
CA GLU A 440 -0.22 -29.48 4.41
C GLU A 440 1.00 -29.26 3.50
N ARG A 441 0.76 -28.79 2.27
CA ARG A 441 1.82 -28.38 1.32
C ARG A 441 2.45 -27.03 1.64
N GLY A 442 1.90 -26.29 2.61
CA GLY A 442 2.38 -24.97 3.01
C GLY A 442 1.88 -23.81 2.14
N ALA A 443 0.96 -24.06 1.21
CA ALA A 443 0.44 -23.04 0.32
C ALA A 443 -0.44 -22.01 1.06
N TYR A 444 -0.46 -20.78 0.55
CA TYR A 444 -1.37 -19.74 1.01
C TYR A 444 -2.72 -19.89 0.35
N ILE A 445 -3.80 -19.72 1.12
CA ILE A 445 -5.16 -19.80 0.61
C ILE A 445 -5.93 -18.53 0.96
N CYS A 446 -6.66 -17.97 0.01
CA CYS A 446 -7.70 -16.98 0.25
C CYS A 446 -9.01 -17.52 -0.33
N ALA A 447 -9.94 -17.93 0.52
CA ALA A 447 -11.17 -18.59 0.11
C ALA A 447 -12.41 -17.78 0.52
N ALA A 448 -13.42 -17.73 -0.33
CA ALA A 448 -14.75 -17.25 0.02
C ALA A 448 -15.75 -18.40 -0.04
N THR A 449 -16.62 -18.51 0.96
CA THR A 449 -17.58 -19.61 1.03
C THR A 449 -18.91 -19.21 1.66
N HIS A 450 -19.96 -19.90 1.23
CA HIS A 450 -21.29 -19.87 1.84
C HIS A 450 -21.59 -21.14 2.66
N PHE A 451 -20.74 -22.17 2.60
CA PHE A 451 -20.98 -23.47 3.24
C PHE A 451 -20.88 -23.41 4.78
N PRO A 452 -21.91 -23.84 5.53
CA PRO A 452 -21.87 -23.92 6.98
C PRO A 452 -20.73 -24.77 7.56
N ALA A 453 -20.39 -25.89 6.92
CA ALA A 453 -19.32 -26.77 7.40
C ALA A 453 -17.94 -26.08 7.37
N LEU A 454 -17.63 -25.36 6.29
CA LEU A 454 -16.35 -24.63 6.15
C LEU A 454 -16.24 -23.45 7.12
N LYS A 455 -17.36 -22.84 7.47
CA LYS A 455 -17.44 -21.80 8.51
C LYS A 455 -17.03 -22.34 9.88
N ALA A 456 -17.55 -23.50 10.27
CA ALA A 456 -17.19 -24.17 11.53
C ALA A 456 -15.72 -24.62 11.50
N TYR A 457 -15.28 -25.20 10.38
CA TYR A 457 -13.89 -25.59 10.15
C TYR A 457 -12.91 -24.42 10.38
N ALA A 458 -13.18 -23.25 9.81
CA ALA A 458 -12.33 -22.06 9.93
C ALA A 458 -12.19 -21.52 11.36
N LEU A 459 -13.18 -21.76 12.22
CA LEU A 459 -13.12 -21.39 13.64
C LEU A 459 -12.34 -22.41 14.48
N SER A 460 -12.26 -23.67 14.02
CA SER A 460 -11.62 -24.76 14.74
C SER A 460 -10.15 -24.97 14.38
N ASN A 461 -9.72 -24.56 13.18
CA ASN A 461 -8.37 -24.79 12.69
C ASN A 461 -7.46 -23.57 12.93
N GLU A 462 -6.42 -23.74 13.74
CA GLU A 462 -5.50 -22.66 14.11
C GLU A 462 -4.72 -22.06 12.93
N LYS A 463 -4.50 -22.84 11.85
CA LYS A 463 -3.83 -22.39 10.61
C LYS A 463 -4.74 -21.55 9.70
N VAL A 464 -6.04 -21.51 10.01
CA VAL A 464 -7.05 -20.80 9.23
C VAL A 464 -7.52 -19.58 10.00
N ARG A 465 -7.62 -18.46 9.31
CA ARG A 465 -8.19 -17.21 9.81
C ARG A 465 -9.61 -17.09 9.27
N ALA A 466 -10.60 -17.22 10.14
CA ALA A 466 -11.98 -16.92 9.79
C ALA A 466 -12.19 -15.40 9.71
N ALA A 467 -12.89 -14.95 8.67
CA ALA A 467 -13.36 -13.59 8.52
C ALA A 467 -14.81 -13.58 8.03
N SER A 468 -15.55 -12.54 8.40
CA SER A 468 -16.91 -12.32 7.94
C SER A 468 -17.12 -10.89 7.47
N VAL A 469 -17.88 -10.71 6.40
CA VAL A 469 -18.27 -9.36 5.96
C VAL A 469 -19.31 -8.79 6.91
N LEU A 470 -19.06 -7.57 7.40
CA LEU A 470 -19.98 -6.82 8.25
C LEU A 470 -21.10 -6.13 7.45
N PHE A 471 -22.28 -6.08 8.05
CA PHE A 471 -23.46 -5.37 7.53
C PHE A 471 -23.98 -4.38 8.57
N ASP A 472 -24.55 -3.28 8.11
CA ASP A 472 -25.22 -2.31 8.97
C ASP A 472 -26.47 -2.95 9.58
N PRO A 473 -26.60 -3.02 10.92
CA PRO A 473 -27.76 -3.65 11.56
C PRO A 473 -29.10 -2.99 11.19
N SER A 474 -29.09 -1.70 10.86
CA SER A 474 -30.28 -0.88 10.57
C SER A 474 -30.65 -0.89 9.10
N THR A 475 -29.70 -0.60 8.22
CA THR A 475 -29.93 -0.51 6.77
C THR A 475 -29.76 -1.85 6.06
N LYS A 476 -29.15 -2.84 6.73
CA LYS A 476 -28.79 -4.16 6.19
C LYS A 476 -27.86 -4.11 4.98
N LYS A 477 -27.24 -2.96 4.72
CA LYS A 477 -26.26 -2.79 3.65
C LYS A 477 -24.87 -3.28 4.07
N PRO A 478 -24.06 -3.82 3.15
CA PRO A 478 -22.69 -4.21 3.44
C PRO A 478 -21.86 -2.98 3.87
N LEU A 479 -21.11 -3.13 4.96
CA LEU A 479 -20.14 -2.13 5.42
C LEU A 479 -18.78 -2.29 4.74
N TYR A 480 -18.59 -3.35 3.96
CA TYR A 480 -17.35 -3.71 3.27
C TYR A 480 -16.12 -3.76 4.20
N ARG A 481 -16.37 -4.11 5.47
CA ARG A 481 -15.35 -4.37 6.49
C ARG A 481 -15.39 -5.83 6.88
N LEU A 482 -14.22 -6.39 7.17
CA LEU A 482 -14.07 -7.76 7.65
C LEU A 482 -13.99 -7.76 9.18
N ALA A 483 -14.86 -8.55 9.80
CA ALA A 483 -14.73 -8.95 11.19
C ALA A 483 -14.02 -10.29 11.26
N TYR A 484 -12.85 -10.29 11.91
CA TYR A 484 -12.02 -11.47 12.09
C TYR A 484 -12.48 -12.34 13.26
N ASP A 485 -12.16 -13.62 13.18
CA ASP A 485 -12.53 -14.67 14.15
C ASP A 485 -14.05 -14.83 14.32
N GLN A 486 -14.80 -14.52 13.25
CA GLN A 486 -16.25 -14.54 13.21
C GLN A 486 -16.75 -15.12 11.89
N VAL A 487 -18.01 -15.53 11.90
CA VAL A 487 -18.66 -16.19 10.77
C VAL A 487 -20.02 -15.54 10.53
N GLY A 488 -20.25 -15.01 9.33
CA GLY A 488 -21.50 -14.35 8.98
C GLY A 488 -22.69 -15.31 8.85
N ALA A 489 -23.87 -14.88 9.33
CA ALA A 489 -25.15 -15.56 9.06
C ALA A 489 -25.55 -15.42 7.57
N SER A 490 -26.20 -16.43 7.01
CA SER A 490 -26.65 -16.42 5.61
C SER A 490 -27.95 -15.60 5.48
N GLN A 491 -27.93 -14.49 4.73
CA GLN A 491 -29.03 -13.51 4.62
C GLN A 491 -29.77 -13.55 3.26
N ALA A 492 -29.88 -14.71 2.62
CA ALA A 492 -30.48 -14.83 1.27
C ALA A 492 -31.92 -14.29 1.19
N LEU A 493 -32.71 -14.44 2.26
CA LEU A 493 -34.10 -13.96 2.31
C LEU A 493 -34.20 -12.44 2.41
N ASP A 494 -33.20 -11.78 3.00
CA ASP A 494 -33.17 -10.32 3.13
C ASP A 494 -32.84 -9.65 1.79
N VAL A 495 -31.89 -10.21 1.03
CA VAL A 495 -31.57 -9.76 -0.33
C VAL A 495 -32.78 -9.92 -1.25
N ALA A 496 -33.49 -11.04 -1.15
CA ALA A 496 -34.71 -11.27 -1.92
C ALA A 496 -35.78 -10.22 -1.61
N ARG A 497 -35.93 -9.82 -0.33
CA ARG A 497 -36.84 -8.74 0.11
C ARG A 497 -36.50 -7.40 -0.54
N GLU A 498 -35.21 -7.04 -0.59
CA GLU A 498 -34.74 -5.80 -1.21
C GLU A 498 -34.98 -5.77 -2.72
N HIS A 499 -34.90 -6.93 -3.39
CA HIS A 499 -35.17 -7.06 -4.83
C HIS A 499 -36.67 -7.23 -5.15
N GLY A 500 -37.55 -6.95 -4.17
CA GLY A 500 -38.99 -6.87 -4.38
C GLY A 500 -39.74 -8.21 -4.28
N MET A 501 -39.15 -9.26 -3.70
CA MET A 501 -39.90 -10.49 -3.44
C MET A 501 -41.06 -10.24 -2.47
N PRO A 502 -42.27 -10.75 -2.78
CA PRO A 502 -43.41 -10.58 -1.89
C PRO A 502 -43.18 -11.20 -0.51
N ASP A 503 -43.51 -10.45 0.53
CA ASP A 503 -43.27 -10.82 1.93
C ASP A 503 -43.93 -12.15 2.36
N TYR A 504 -45.04 -12.54 1.73
CA TYR A 504 -45.69 -13.82 1.99
C TYR A 504 -44.88 -15.03 1.47
N VAL A 505 -44.03 -14.85 0.44
CA VAL A 505 -43.12 -15.88 -0.07
C VAL A 505 -41.95 -16.03 0.90
N LEU A 506 -41.39 -14.91 1.35
CA LEU A 506 -40.30 -14.87 2.32
C LEU A 506 -40.69 -15.53 3.64
N ARG A 507 -41.88 -15.24 4.16
CA ARG A 507 -42.41 -15.89 5.38
C ARG A 507 -42.56 -17.41 5.24
N ARG A 508 -42.92 -17.92 4.06
CA ARG A 508 -42.94 -19.38 3.82
C ARG A 508 -41.53 -19.95 3.77
N ALA A 509 -40.58 -19.25 3.18
CA ALA A 509 -39.19 -19.68 3.14
C ALA A 509 -38.55 -19.72 4.55
N GLU A 510 -38.88 -18.76 5.42
CA GLU A 510 -38.49 -18.78 6.84
C GLU A 510 -39.06 -20.00 7.57
N GLN A 511 -40.32 -20.37 7.30
CA GLN A 511 -40.93 -21.58 7.87
C GLN A 511 -40.24 -22.87 7.43
N TYR A 512 -39.76 -22.95 6.18
CA TYR A 512 -39.00 -24.11 5.72
C TYR A 512 -37.61 -24.19 6.36
N LEU A 513 -36.94 -23.06 6.58
CA LEU A 513 -35.65 -23.02 7.28
C LEU A 513 -35.75 -23.48 8.75
N LEU A 514 -36.86 -23.18 9.42
CA LEU A 514 -37.14 -23.63 10.78
C LEU A 514 -37.37 -25.15 10.89
N MET A 515 -37.68 -25.84 9.79
CA MET A 515 -37.92 -27.30 9.78
C MET A 515 -36.63 -28.13 9.59
N ASP A 516 -35.53 -27.56 9.10
CA ASP A 516 -34.31 -28.30 8.68
C ASP A 516 -33.10 -28.22 9.65
N GLY A 517 -33.27 -27.74 10.89
CA GLY A 517 -32.32 -28.00 11.99
C GLY A 517 -31.81 -26.76 12.75
N GLU A 518 -31.99 -26.76 14.08
CA GLU A 518 -31.87 -25.59 14.97
C GLU A 518 -30.51 -25.40 15.68
N ASP A 519 -29.54 -26.32 15.61
CA ASP A 519 -28.44 -26.29 16.60
C ASP A 519 -27.21 -25.42 16.25
N THR A 520 -26.86 -25.24 14.97
CA THR A 520 -25.62 -24.49 14.61
C THR A 520 -25.84 -23.00 14.37
N SER A 521 -26.99 -22.60 13.84
CA SER A 521 -27.26 -21.20 13.47
C SER A 521 -27.42 -20.29 14.68
N SER A 522 -28.07 -20.80 15.74
CA SER A 522 -28.28 -20.09 17.00
C SER A 522 -26.98 -19.86 17.77
N LEU A 523 -26.05 -20.83 17.72
CA LEU A 523 -24.71 -20.71 18.29
C LEU A 523 -23.85 -19.68 17.53
N ILE A 524 -23.91 -19.67 16.20
CA ILE A 524 -23.20 -18.69 15.36
C ILE A 524 -23.74 -17.27 15.61
N GLU A 525 -25.06 -17.11 15.72
CA GLU A 525 -25.67 -15.81 16.02
C GLU A 525 -25.27 -15.28 17.41
N ARG A 526 -25.21 -16.17 18.40
CA ARG A 526 -24.74 -15.82 19.75
C ARG A 526 -23.24 -15.50 19.79
N LEU A 527 -22.42 -16.17 18.99
CA LEU A 527 -21.00 -15.84 18.84
C LEU A 527 -20.80 -14.49 18.15
N ASN A 528 -21.56 -14.20 17.09
CA ASN A 528 -21.50 -12.93 16.37
C ASN A 528 -21.89 -11.74 17.26
N THR A 529 -22.94 -11.89 18.08
CA THR A 529 -23.36 -10.84 19.01
C THR A 529 -22.29 -10.52 20.05
N LEU A 530 -21.67 -11.53 20.67
CA LEU A 530 -20.56 -11.36 21.61
C LEU A 530 -19.33 -10.71 20.94
N ALA A 531 -19.08 -11.05 19.68
CA ALA A 531 -17.91 -10.58 18.97
C ALA A 531 -18.07 -9.14 18.46
N VAL A 532 -19.27 -8.72 18.07
CA VAL A 532 -19.61 -7.30 17.80
C VAL A 532 -19.45 -6.45 19.06
N GLU A 533 -19.81 -6.97 20.24
CA GLU A 533 -19.57 -6.27 21.50
C GLU A 533 -18.07 -6.10 21.78
N ARG A 534 -17.29 -7.17 21.56
CA ARG A 534 -15.83 -7.13 21.70
C ARG A 534 -15.17 -6.15 20.72
N GLU A 535 -15.60 -6.11 19.47
CA GLU A 535 -15.03 -5.21 18.46
C GLU A 535 -15.33 -3.74 18.79
N ARG A 536 -16.52 -3.44 19.31
CA ARG A 536 -16.84 -2.12 19.86
C ARG A 536 -15.97 -1.76 21.05
N GLU A 537 -15.61 -2.73 21.87
CA GLU A 537 -14.72 -2.55 23.02
C GLU A 537 -13.26 -2.31 22.60
N VAL A 538 -12.77 -3.08 21.62
CA VAL A 538 -11.44 -2.88 21.00
C VAL A 538 -11.36 -1.50 20.33
N ALA A 539 -12.36 -1.11 19.56
CA ALA A 539 -12.41 0.22 18.93
C ALA A 539 -12.39 1.36 19.96
N LYS A 540 -13.06 1.18 21.12
CA LYS A 540 -12.96 2.12 22.24
C LYS A 540 -11.55 2.16 22.82
N LEU A 541 -10.93 1.01 23.07
CA LEU A 541 -9.57 0.92 23.61
C LEU A 541 -8.54 1.55 22.67
N ASP A 542 -8.66 1.35 21.35
CA ASP A 542 -7.78 1.97 20.35
C ASP A 542 -7.96 3.50 20.29
N SER A 543 -9.20 3.98 20.42
CA SER A 543 -9.47 5.42 20.54
C SER A 543 -8.88 6.03 21.82
N GLU A 544 -8.87 5.29 22.93
CA GLU A 544 -8.22 5.72 24.17
C GLU A 544 -6.70 5.69 24.05
N ARG A 545 -6.14 4.66 23.41
CA ARG A 545 -4.70 4.51 23.19
C ARG A 545 -4.16 5.64 22.33
N THR A 546 -4.79 5.95 21.20
CA THR A 546 -4.42 7.08 20.35
C THR A 546 -4.49 8.40 21.10
N ARG A 547 -5.54 8.62 21.91
CA ARG A 547 -5.66 9.80 22.78
C ARG A 547 -4.54 9.89 23.83
N LEU A 548 -4.14 8.76 24.41
CA LEU A 548 -3.01 8.69 25.35
C LEU A 548 -1.67 8.97 24.66
N GLU A 549 -1.46 8.44 23.46
CA GLU A 549 -0.25 8.68 22.66
C GLU A 549 -0.11 10.14 22.25
N GLU A 550 -1.20 10.78 21.80
CA GLU A 550 -1.22 12.22 21.53
C GLU A 550 -0.94 13.05 22.79
N ARG A 551 -1.54 12.67 23.92
CA ARG A 551 -1.30 13.33 25.21
C ARG A 551 0.16 13.18 25.63
N ARG A 552 0.77 12.02 25.40
CA ARG A 552 2.19 11.76 25.65
C ARG A 552 3.07 12.64 24.77
N LYS A 553 2.79 12.72 23.46
CA LYS A 553 3.52 13.61 22.53
C LYS A 553 3.44 15.08 22.93
N LYS A 554 2.25 15.56 23.31
CA LYS A 554 2.02 16.93 23.81
C LYS A 554 2.77 17.19 25.13
N LEU A 555 2.82 16.20 26.02
CA LEU A 555 3.56 16.31 27.27
C LEU A 555 5.06 16.34 27.02
N ASN A 556 5.58 15.48 26.13
CA ASN A 556 7.01 15.43 25.79
C ASN A 556 7.50 16.74 25.15
N THR A 557 6.76 17.26 24.17
CA THR A 557 7.07 18.55 23.55
C THR A 557 7.01 19.71 24.54
N ARG A 558 6.12 19.64 25.55
CA ARG A 558 6.10 20.62 26.64
C ARG A 558 7.34 20.50 27.54
N TYR A 559 7.72 19.27 27.90
CA TYR A 559 8.92 19.00 28.69
C TYR A 559 10.19 19.47 27.98
N GLU A 560 10.33 19.20 26.68
CA GLU A 560 11.47 19.67 25.87
C GLU A 560 11.54 21.20 25.85
N ARG A 561 10.40 21.89 25.66
CA ARG A 561 10.35 23.36 25.70
C ARG A 561 10.70 23.94 27.07
N GLU A 562 10.25 23.30 28.16
CA GLU A 562 10.58 23.73 29.52
C GLU A 562 12.06 23.48 29.83
N ARG A 563 12.61 22.36 29.36
CA ARG A 563 14.04 22.03 29.46
C ARG A 563 14.90 23.04 28.71
N ASP A 564 14.57 23.35 27.46
CA ASP A 564 15.34 24.28 26.63
C ASP A 564 15.28 25.72 27.19
N LYS A 565 14.14 26.13 27.77
CA LYS A 565 14.04 27.39 28.53
C LYS A 565 14.97 27.40 29.74
N LEU A 566 14.96 26.33 30.54
CA LEU A 566 15.80 26.23 31.73
C LEU A 566 17.29 26.28 31.37
N PHE A 567 17.70 25.56 30.31
CA PHE A 567 19.08 25.62 29.80
C PHE A 567 19.44 27.03 29.30
N GLY A 568 18.54 27.69 28.58
CA GLY A 568 18.75 29.06 28.11
C GLY A 568 18.89 30.07 29.25
N ASP A 569 18.10 29.95 30.31
CA ASP A 569 18.16 30.83 31.48
C ASP A 569 19.45 30.61 32.27
N ILE A 570 19.89 29.36 32.43
CA ILE A 570 21.17 29.02 33.07
C ILE A 570 22.36 29.55 32.26
N GLN A 571 22.30 29.46 30.92
CA GLN A 571 23.38 29.96 30.07
C GLN A 571 23.52 31.49 30.16
N LYS A 572 22.40 32.21 30.27
CA LYS A 572 22.39 33.66 30.54
C LYS A 572 22.97 33.99 31.91
N GLU A 573 22.62 33.24 32.94
CA GLU A 573 23.14 33.41 34.31
C GLU A 573 24.65 33.12 34.39
N ALA A 574 25.13 32.10 33.66
CA ALA A 574 26.55 31.80 33.55
C ALA A 574 27.32 32.89 32.78
N GLN A 575 26.73 33.43 31.70
CA GLN A 575 27.31 34.54 30.94
C GLN A 575 27.35 35.84 31.73
N SER A 576 26.32 36.17 32.51
CA SER A 576 26.33 37.36 33.37
C SER A 576 27.44 37.27 34.42
N VAL A 577 27.62 36.12 35.07
CA VAL A 577 28.70 35.90 36.04
C VAL A 577 30.09 36.01 35.40
N LEU A 578 30.27 35.53 34.16
CA LEU A 578 31.52 35.71 33.40
C LEU A 578 31.77 37.17 33.00
N SER A 579 30.71 37.91 32.69
CA SER A 579 30.80 39.35 32.35
C SER A 579 31.14 40.22 33.57
N ASP A 580 30.60 39.89 34.73
CA ASP A 580 30.89 40.55 36.00
C ASP A 580 32.34 40.30 36.47
N LEU A 581 32.92 39.15 36.09
CA LEU A 581 34.32 38.79 36.28
C LEU A 581 35.25 39.64 35.39
N LYS A 582 34.88 39.82 34.11
CA LYS A 582 35.64 40.65 33.15
C LYS A 582 35.61 42.14 33.50
N THR A 583 34.53 42.62 34.13
CA THR A 583 34.36 44.02 34.55
C THR A 583 34.90 44.32 35.96
N GLN A 584 35.63 43.38 36.59
CA GLN A 584 36.23 43.49 37.93
C GLN A 584 35.25 43.82 39.07
N LYS A 585 33.94 43.68 38.87
CA LYS A 585 32.92 43.89 39.91
C LYS A 585 32.91 42.79 40.97
N ILE A 586 33.44 41.61 40.65
CA ILE A 586 33.44 40.43 41.52
C ILE A 586 34.84 39.80 41.51
N THR A 587 35.32 39.32 42.66
CA THR A 587 36.64 38.66 42.76
C THR A 587 36.60 37.24 42.18
N HIS A 588 37.73 36.75 41.64
CA HIS A 588 37.85 35.39 41.06
C HIS A 588 37.31 34.28 41.99
N LYS A 589 37.51 34.42 43.31
CA LYS A 589 37.02 33.48 44.34
C LYS A 589 35.50 33.52 44.54
N GLN A 590 34.85 34.67 44.34
CA GLN A 590 33.39 34.80 44.43
C GLN A 590 32.69 34.27 43.18
N ALA A 591 33.25 34.52 41.98
CA ALA A 591 32.69 33.99 40.75
C ALA A 591 32.80 32.46 40.64
N LEU A 592 33.90 31.86 41.12
CA LEU A 592 34.03 30.41 41.27
C LEU A 592 32.96 29.83 42.22
N LYS A 593 32.58 30.56 43.26
CA LYS A 593 31.56 30.13 44.23
C LYS A 593 30.16 30.21 43.64
N GLU A 594 29.84 31.25 42.88
CA GLU A 594 28.54 31.38 42.20
C GLU A 594 28.40 30.38 41.04
N LEU A 595 29.44 30.15 40.24
CA LEU A 595 29.45 29.09 39.21
C LEU A 595 29.37 27.69 39.81
N ALA A 596 29.97 27.45 40.98
CA ALA A 596 29.82 26.20 41.71
C ALA A 596 28.37 25.99 42.19
N LYS A 597 27.69 27.05 42.67
CA LYS A 597 26.27 26.97 43.05
C LYS A 597 25.35 26.72 41.86
N THR A 598 25.57 27.36 40.71
CA THR A 598 24.77 27.11 39.50
C THR A 598 24.99 25.69 38.98
N ARG A 599 26.23 25.20 39.01
CA ARG A 599 26.56 23.81 38.67
C ARG A 599 25.94 22.79 39.63
N GLN A 600 25.79 23.16 40.90
CA GLN A 600 25.11 22.33 41.90
C GLN A 600 23.59 22.32 41.69
N LYS A 601 22.96 23.45 41.32
CA LYS A 601 21.55 23.48 40.91
C LYS A 601 21.27 22.62 39.65
N LEU A 602 22.21 22.59 38.71
CA LEU A 602 22.18 21.71 37.53
C LEU A 602 22.28 20.23 37.91
N ALA A 603 23.19 19.90 38.82
CA ALA A 603 23.32 18.54 39.34
C ALA A 603 22.10 18.11 40.17
N ASP A 604 21.41 19.04 40.83
CA ASP A 604 20.17 18.75 41.57
C ASP A 604 18.95 18.62 40.64
N ALA A 605 18.94 19.30 39.49
CA ALA A 605 17.94 19.12 38.43
C ALA A 605 18.12 17.79 37.67
N ASP A 606 19.37 17.37 37.41
CA ASP A 606 19.70 16.05 36.82
C ASP A 606 19.51 14.88 37.81
N LYS A 607 19.51 15.15 39.13
CA LYS A 607 19.32 14.12 40.18
C LYS A 607 17.85 13.83 40.52
N ALA A 608 16.89 14.49 39.88
CA ALA A 608 15.47 14.17 40.05
C ALA A 608 15.08 12.83 39.39
N GLU A 609 15.99 12.16 38.67
CA GLU A 609 15.80 10.80 38.20
C GLU A 609 16.92 9.87 38.70
N GLN A 610 16.47 8.72 39.23
CA GLN A 610 17.19 7.56 39.78
C GLN A 610 17.53 7.61 41.29
N PRO A 611 16.76 6.90 42.14
CA PRO A 611 17.22 6.59 43.48
C PRO A 611 18.30 5.51 43.40
N LYS A 612 19.56 5.87 43.69
CA LYS A 612 20.61 4.89 44.01
C LYS A 612 20.33 4.33 45.40
N ALA A 613 19.86 3.09 45.47
CA ALA A 613 19.82 2.34 46.73
C ALA A 613 21.25 1.96 47.15
N GLN A 614 21.56 2.13 48.44
CA GLN A 614 22.83 1.69 49.03
C GLN A 614 22.94 0.16 48.95
N ALA A 615 24.06 -0.36 48.46
CA ALA A 615 24.34 -1.78 48.40
C ALA A 615 24.44 -2.37 49.82
N LEU A 616 23.60 -3.37 50.11
CA LEU A 616 23.64 -4.10 51.39
C LEU A 616 24.78 -5.13 51.40
N GLN A 617 25.51 -5.21 52.50
CA GLN A 617 26.55 -6.23 52.68
C GLN A 617 25.88 -7.57 53.08
N PRO A 618 26.39 -8.73 52.60
CA PRO A 618 25.76 -10.04 52.81
C PRO A 618 25.55 -10.43 54.29
N GLN A 619 26.33 -9.83 55.20
CA GLN A 619 26.31 -10.16 56.63
C GLN A 619 25.06 -9.66 57.38
N GLU A 620 24.19 -8.87 56.75
CA GLU A 620 22.99 -8.29 57.38
C GLU A 620 21.66 -8.97 56.99
N ILE A 621 21.69 -9.98 56.11
CA ILE A 621 20.47 -10.64 55.61
C ILE A 621 20.30 -12.00 56.29
N LYS A 622 19.09 -12.28 56.80
CA LYS A 622 18.70 -13.56 57.39
C LYS A 622 17.48 -14.15 56.67
N PRO A 623 17.35 -15.48 56.58
CA PRO A 623 16.12 -16.12 56.15
C PRO A 623 14.92 -15.65 56.98
N GLY A 624 13.81 -15.32 56.32
CA GLY A 624 12.60 -14.76 56.92
C GLY A 624 12.51 -13.23 56.90
N LEU A 625 13.57 -12.52 56.46
CA LEU A 625 13.56 -11.06 56.37
C LEU A 625 12.84 -10.59 55.10
N THR A 626 12.01 -9.56 55.20
CA THR A 626 11.31 -9.01 54.03
C THR A 626 12.21 -8.01 53.33
N LEU A 627 12.54 -8.29 52.08
CA LEU A 627 13.35 -7.42 51.25
C LEU A 627 12.57 -6.94 50.03
N LYS A 628 12.86 -5.74 49.56
CA LYS A 628 12.28 -5.18 48.34
C LYS A 628 13.19 -5.47 47.16
N TYR A 629 12.67 -6.16 46.16
CA TYR A 629 13.35 -6.31 44.87
C TYR A 629 13.14 -5.03 44.05
N ASN A 630 14.21 -4.26 43.88
CA ASN A 630 14.17 -2.92 43.29
C ASN A 630 13.69 -2.90 41.84
N PRO A 631 14.08 -3.85 40.95
CA PRO A 631 13.60 -3.89 39.57
C PRO A 631 12.08 -3.99 39.44
N TRP A 632 11.41 -4.70 40.36
CA TRP A 632 9.95 -4.89 40.32
C TRP A 632 9.19 -4.12 41.42
N LYS A 633 9.91 -3.40 42.29
CA LYS A 633 9.37 -2.67 43.45
C LYS A 633 8.44 -3.51 44.35
N LYS A 634 8.59 -4.83 44.33
CA LYS A 634 7.81 -5.77 45.15
C LYS A 634 8.64 -6.30 46.31
N SER A 635 7.99 -6.45 47.45
CA SER A 635 8.59 -7.05 48.63
C SER A 635 8.44 -8.56 48.60
N GLY A 636 9.51 -9.27 48.91
CA GLY A 636 9.53 -10.72 49.03
C GLY A 636 10.30 -11.14 50.28
N VAL A 637 9.95 -12.30 50.82
CA VAL A 637 10.61 -12.84 52.01
C VAL A 637 11.82 -13.66 51.56
N VAL A 638 12.96 -13.46 52.21
CA VAL A 638 14.16 -14.27 51.95
C VAL A 638 13.92 -15.70 52.42
N GLU A 639 14.04 -16.66 51.52
CA GLU A 639 13.98 -18.09 51.85
C GLU A 639 15.38 -18.67 52.08
N GLU A 640 16.31 -18.39 51.17
CA GLU A 640 17.67 -18.95 51.17
C GLU A 640 18.69 -17.90 50.71
N ILE A 641 19.92 -17.99 51.22
CA ILE A 641 21.03 -17.09 50.90
C ILE A 641 22.20 -17.93 50.39
N ASP A 642 22.73 -17.60 49.22
CA ASP A 642 23.95 -18.19 48.67
C ASP A 642 25.08 -17.14 48.71
N ASP A 643 25.80 -17.13 49.83
CA ASP A 643 26.91 -16.21 50.11
C ASP A 643 28.08 -16.39 49.12
N LYS A 644 28.25 -17.58 48.53
CA LYS A 644 29.37 -17.84 47.60
C LYS A 644 29.12 -17.25 46.21
N ARG A 645 27.85 -17.09 45.82
CA ARG A 645 27.44 -16.56 44.50
C ARG A 645 26.82 -15.16 44.57
N GLY A 646 26.67 -14.58 45.77
CA GLY A 646 26.08 -13.25 45.94
C GLY A 646 24.62 -13.18 45.53
N LYS A 647 23.88 -14.29 45.69
CA LYS A 647 22.46 -14.40 45.33
C LYS A 647 21.60 -14.73 46.54
N VAL A 648 20.39 -14.19 46.55
CA VAL A 648 19.36 -14.43 47.56
C VAL A 648 18.13 -14.99 46.86
N LYS A 649 17.52 -16.01 47.44
CA LYS A 649 16.24 -16.54 46.98
C LYS A 649 15.12 -15.82 47.72
N ILE A 650 14.32 -15.04 46.98
CA ILE A 650 13.16 -14.34 47.53
C ILE A 650 11.86 -14.97 47.04
N ASN A 651 10.89 -15.08 47.93
CA ASN A 651 9.52 -15.44 47.60
C ASN A 651 8.67 -14.19 47.45
N LEU A 652 8.29 -13.89 46.21
CA LEU A 652 7.44 -12.77 45.84
C LEU A 652 6.00 -13.27 45.70
N SER A 653 5.28 -13.32 46.83
CA SER A 653 3.84 -13.66 46.85
C SER A 653 3.51 -14.98 46.13
N GLY A 654 4.30 -16.04 46.36
CA GLY A 654 4.06 -17.40 45.84
C GLY A 654 5.04 -17.86 44.75
N VAL A 655 5.90 -16.97 44.25
CA VAL A 655 6.93 -17.30 43.26
C VAL A 655 8.31 -17.11 43.87
N ALA A 656 9.05 -18.20 44.03
CA ALA A 656 10.42 -18.19 44.55
C ALA A 656 11.44 -18.02 43.41
N MET A 657 12.32 -17.03 43.51
CA MET A 657 13.34 -16.75 42.50
C MET A 657 14.67 -16.30 43.11
N TRP A 658 15.77 -16.64 42.43
CA TRP A 658 17.12 -16.19 42.80
C TRP A 658 17.40 -14.80 42.21
N VAL A 659 17.70 -13.84 43.07
CA VAL A 659 18.04 -12.46 42.72
C VAL A 659 19.44 -12.09 43.22
N ASN A 660 20.10 -11.15 42.55
CA ASN A 660 21.40 -10.67 43.01
C ASN A 660 21.21 -9.73 44.21
N LEU A 661 22.11 -9.81 45.18
CA LEU A 661 22.09 -8.97 46.40
C LEU A 661 22.06 -7.45 46.10
N GLN A 662 22.66 -7.02 45.00
CA GLN A 662 22.70 -5.61 44.57
C GLN A 662 21.33 -5.07 44.11
N ASP A 663 20.40 -5.94 43.73
CA ASP A 663 19.08 -5.57 43.20
C ASP A 663 18.01 -5.49 44.29
N VAL A 664 18.42 -5.58 45.56
CA VAL A 664 17.55 -5.78 46.71
C VAL A 664 17.87 -4.77 47.80
N SER A 665 16.85 -4.18 48.44
CA SER A 665 17.00 -3.25 49.57
C SER A 665 16.08 -3.61 50.74
N PHE A 666 16.39 -3.12 51.94
CA PHE A 666 15.45 -3.21 53.07
C PHE A 666 14.15 -2.46 52.74
N ALA A 667 13.03 -2.96 53.24
CA ALA A 667 11.76 -2.24 53.19
C ALA A 667 11.77 -1.17 54.29
N ASP A 668 11.61 0.11 53.93
CA ASP A 668 11.60 1.23 54.88
C ASP A 668 10.47 1.08 55.93
N GLU A 669 10.82 1.14 57.21
CA GLU A 669 9.89 1.32 58.33
C GLU A 669 9.81 2.80 58.75
N GLY A 670 8.62 3.38 58.61
CA GLY A 670 8.21 4.69 59.15
C GLY A 670 7.51 5.57 58.10
N ASN A 671 6.43 6.32 58.36
CA ASN A 671 5.67 6.59 59.58
C ASN A 671 4.38 7.32 59.14
N LYS A 672 3.17 6.84 59.48
CA LYS A 672 1.93 7.65 59.42
C LYS A 672 1.01 7.32 60.60
N THR A 673 1.11 8.19 61.60
CA THR A 673 0.08 8.79 62.47
C THR A 673 -1.12 7.95 62.91
N VAL A 674 -1.18 7.78 64.23
CA VAL A 674 -2.30 7.32 65.04
C VAL A 674 -3.56 8.15 64.77
N GLN A 675 -4.58 7.49 64.21
CA GLN A 675 -5.99 7.77 64.50
C GLN A 675 -6.65 6.42 64.82
N GLN A 676 -7.06 6.23 66.07
CA GLN A 676 -8.10 5.26 66.37
C GLN A 676 -9.43 5.91 65.95
N PRO A 677 -10.27 5.24 65.15
CA PRO A 677 -11.14 4.23 65.76
C PRO A 677 -11.49 3.02 64.87
N ARG A 678 -11.91 1.96 65.57
CA ARG A 678 -12.76 0.84 65.12
C ARG A 678 -12.20 -0.09 64.04
N THR A 679 -11.82 -1.26 64.54
CA THR A 679 -11.68 -2.53 63.81
C THR A 679 -12.95 -2.80 62.97
N THR A 680 -12.89 -2.51 61.68
CA THR A 680 -13.66 -3.25 60.68
C THR A 680 -12.69 -4.20 60.00
N VAL A 681 -12.72 -5.45 60.46
CA VAL A 681 -12.07 -6.56 59.76
C VAL A 681 -12.79 -6.72 58.42
N LYS A 682 -12.21 -6.21 57.33
CA LYS A 682 -12.55 -6.68 55.99
C LYS A 682 -11.70 -7.91 55.72
N VAL A 683 -12.29 -9.06 55.96
CA VAL A 683 -11.81 -10.36 55.45
C VAL A 683 -11.93 -10.31 53.93
N GLU A 684 -10.82 -10.40 53.21
CA GLU A 684 -10.84 -10.71 51.78
C GLU A 684 -11.32 -12.16 51.62
N ARG A 685 -12.49 -12.31 51.01
CA ARG A 685 -13.16 -13.61 50.80
C ARG A 685 -12.53 -14.35 49.61
N LYS A 686 -12.27 -15.65 49.80
CA LYS A 686 -12.28 -16.66 48.73
C LYS A 686 -13.59 -16.51 47.94
N THR A 687 -13.54 -16.61 46.62
CA THR A 687 -14.69 -16.59 45.71
C THR A 687 -15.82 -17.50 46.22
N SER A 688 -16.91 -16.90 46.71
CA SER A 688 -18.05 -17.61 47.30
C SER A 688 -18.93 -18.21 46.21
N PHE A 689 -18.96 -19.54 46.10
CA PHE A 689 -19.87 -20.24 45.20
C PHE A 689 -21.24 -20.34 45.88
N ARG A 690 -22.17 -19.48 45.43
CA ARG A 690 -23.42 -19.20 46.16
C ARG A 690 -24.65 -19.41 45.28
N VAL A 691 -25.66 -20.09 45.83
CA VAL A 691 -26.98 -20.30 45.20
C VAL A 691 -28.08 -19.64 46.03
N ASP A 692 -29.01 -18.93 45.38
CA ASP A 692 -30.15 -18.27 46.02
C ASP A 692 -31.48 -18.96 45.66
N LEU A 693 -32.10 -19.57 46.66
CA LEU A 693 -33.32 -20.36 46.57
C LEU A 693 -34.52 -19.65 47.21
N ARG A 694 -34.38 -18.38 47.61
CA ARG A 694 -35.47 -17.61 48.24
C ARG A 694 -36.67 -17.46 47.31
N GLY A 695 -37.87 -17.62 47.85
CA GLY A 695 -39.14 -17.44 47.11
C GLY A 695 -39.53 -18.61 46.20
N LYS A 696 -38.71 -19.66 46.11
CA LYS A 696 -39.01 -20.87 45.34
C LYS A 696 -39.83 -21.86 46.17
N ARG A 697 -40.65 -22.68 45.50
CA ARG A 697 -41.28 -23.86 46.12
C ARG A 697 -40.22 -24.94 46.37
N ALA A 698 -40.45 -25.82 47.35
CA ALA A 698 -39.44 -26.77 47.84
C ALA A 698 -38.92 -27.73 46.75
N ASP A 699 -39.79 -28.23 45.90
CA ASP A 699 -39.50 -29.08 44.75
C ASP A 699 -38.55 -28.43 43.74
N VAL A 700 -38.83 -27.17 43.37
CA VAL A 700 -37.99 -26.40 42.44
C VAL A 700 -36.65 -26.06 43.07
N ALA A 701 -36.65 -25.70 44.36
CA ALA A 701 -35.43 -25.36 45.10
C ALA A 701 -34.47 -26.54 45.24
N ILE A 702 -34.98 -27.77 45.44
CA ILE A 702 -34.15 -28.98 45.52
C ILE A 702 -33.51 -29.30 44.17
N SER A 703 -34.29 -29.25 43.08
CA SER A 703 -33.77 -29.55 41.72
C SER A 703 -32.65 -28.58 41.31
N GLU A 704 -32.79 -27.31 41.67
CA GLU A 704 -31.77 -26.29 41.39
C GLU A 704 -30.54 -26.43 42.29
N LEU A 705 -30.73 -26.89 43.54
CA LEU A 705 -29.63 -27.21 44.44
C LEU A 705 -28.83 -28.41 43.94
N GLU A 706 -29.47 -29.47 43.44
CA GLU A 706 -28.80 -30.63 42.84
C GLU A 706 -27.94 -30.22 41.64
N ALA A 707 -28.52 -29.51 40.67
CA ALA A 707 -27.79 -29.02 39.50
C ALA A 707 -26.67 -28.03 39.85
N PHE A 708 -26.74 -27.37 41.01
CA PHE A 708 -25.69 -26.50 41.51
C PHE A 708 -24.55 -27.28 42.18
N ILE A 709 -24.86 -28.34 42.94
CA ILE A 709 -23.88 -29.25 43.53
C ILE A 709 -23.08 -29.96 42.43
N ASP A 710 -23.74 -30.44 41.37
CA ASP A 710 -23.05 -31.11 40.25
C ASP A 710 -22.04 -30.18 39.54
N ARG A 711 -22.43 -28.91 39.33
CA ARG A 711 -21.51 -27.90 38.77
C ARG A 711 -20.35 -27.57 39.70
N ALA A 712 -20.59 -27.56 41.01
CA ALA A 712 -19.56 -27.30 42.00
C ALA A 712 -18.52 -28.44 42.08
N LEU A 713 -18.99 -29.70 41.99
CA LEU A 713 -18.11 -30.87 41.92
C LEU A 713 -17.25 -30.87 40.65
N LEU A 714 -17.85 -30.57 39.49
CA LEU A 714 -17.10 -30.44 38.22
C LEU A 714 -16.04 -29.32 38.26
N SER A 715 -16.26 -28.31 39.08
CA SER A 715 -15.37 -27.14 39.23
C SER A 715 -14.37 -27.28 40.38
N ASN A 716 -14.33 -28.44 41.04
CA ASN A 716 -13.47 -28.76 42.19
C ASN A 716 -13.60 -27.75 43.36
N ILE A 717 -14.84 -27.40 43.70
CA ILE A 717 -15.17 -26.42 44.75
C ILE A 717 -15.52 -27.14 46.05
N GLU A 718 -14.79 -26.81 47.11
CA GLU A 718 -14.91 -27.49 48.41
C GLU A 718 -16.06 -26.99 49.28
N GLU A 719 -16.50 -25.72 49.12
CA GLU A 719 -17.50 -25.07 49.99
C GLU A 719 -18.56 -24.30 49.18
N LEU A 720 -19.84 -24.52 49.53
CA LEU A 720 -21.01 -23.91 48.89
C LEU A 720 -21.85 -23.11 49.88
N GLU A 721 -22.36 -21.96 49.44
CA GLU A 721 -23.30 -21.13 50.19
C GLU A 721 -24.73 -21.26 49.63
N VAL A 722 -25.66 -21.85 50.39
CA VAL A 722 -27.07 -22.06 50.00
C VAL A 722 -27.98 -21.10 50.76
N VAL A 723 -28.58 -20.14 50.07
CA VAL A 723 -29.49 -19.15 50.67
C VAL A 723 -30.94 -19.61 50.51
N HIS A 724 -31.63 -19.87 51.62
CA HIS A 724 -33.04 -20.30 51.62
C HIS A 724 -33.98 -19.33 52.35
N GLY A 725 -33.44 -18.30 53.01
CA GLY A 725 -34.21 -17.30 53.76
C GLY A 725 -34.68 -17.79 55.14
N LYS A 726 -35.04 -16.85 56.02
CA LYS A 726 -35.40 -17.14 57.43
C LYS A 726 -36.85 -17.66 57.58
N GLY A 727 -37.82 -17.03 56.89
CA GLY A 727 -39.19 -17.51 56.69
C GLY A 727 -39.84 -18.31 57.83
N THR A 728 -40.64 -19.33 57.48
CA THR A 728 -41.24 -20.32 58.39
C THR A 728 -40.34 -21.54 58.64
N GLY A 729 -39.09 -21.51 58.14
CA GLY A 729 -38.15 -22.63 58.19
C GLY A 729 -38.56 -23.86 57.36
N ALA A 730 -39.60 -23.78 56.52
CA ALA A 730 -40.04 -24.91 55.70
C ALA A 730 -38.99 -25.28 54.63
N LEU A 731 -38.51 -24.29 53.86
CA LEU A 731 -37.50 -24.50 52.81
C LEU A 731 -36.17 -25.02 53.38
N ARG A 732 -35.78 -24.52 54.56
CA ARG A 732 -34.60 -24.99 55.29
C ARG A 732 -34.70 -26.48 55.64
N ARG A 733 -35.85 -26.92 56.17
CA ARG A 733 -36.06 -28.31 56.58
C ARG A 733 -35.95 -29.26 55.40
N GLU A 734 -36.55 -28.91 54.27
CA GLU A 734 -36.48 -29.68 53.03
C GLU A 734 -35.05 -29.74 52.48
N ILE A 735 -34.35 -28.60 52.43
CA ILE A 735 -32.94 -28.53 51.99
C ILE A 735 -32.03 -29.35 52.91
N HIS A 736 -32.17 -29.25 54.24
CA HIS A 736 -31.37 -30.03 55.19
C HIS A 736 -31.67 -31.53 55.10
N MET A 737 -32.92 -31.92 54.84
CA MET A 737 -33.29 -33.32 54.62
C MET A 737 -32.65 -33.86 53.33
N HIS A 738 -32.66 -33.07 52.26
CA HIS A 738 -32.03 -33.42 50.99
C HIS A 738 -30.50 -33.52 51.11
N LEU A 739 -29.84 -32.51 51.68
CA LEU A 739 -28.38 -32.49 51.89
C LEU A 739 -27.89 -33.66 52.77
N LYS A 740 -28.67 -34.06 53.77
CA LYS A 740 -28.35 -35.21 54.63
C LYS A 740 -28.34 -36.54 53.89
N ASN A 741 -29.13 -36.65 52.82
CA ASN A 741 -29.25 -37.86 52.00
C ASN A 741 -28.33 -37.83 50.75
N SER A 742 -27.65 -36.73 50.47
CA SER A 742 -26.81 -36.59 49.29
C SER A 742 -25.40 -37.19 49.51
N PRO A 743 -24.91 -38.08 48.64
CA PRO A 743 -23.59 -38.69 48.77
C PRO A 743 -22.43 -37.71 48.48
N ALA A 744 -22.71 -36.59 47.81
CA ALA A 744 -21.76 -35.56 47.45
C ALA A 744 -21.35 -34.64 48.62
N VAL A 745 -22.12 -34.66 49.72
CA VAL A 745 -21.96 -33.73 50.83
C VAL A 745 -21.11 -34.36 51.94
N ALA A 746 -20.03 -33.67 52.33
CA ALA A 746 -19.18 -34.05 53.45
C ALA A 746 -19.80 -33.61 54.78
N SER A 747 -20.20 -32.34 54.88
CA SER A 747 -20.83 -31.76 56.05
C SER A 747 -21.70 -30.56 55.67
N PHE A 748 -22.66 -30.18 56.50
CA PHE A 748 -23.37 -28.92 56.33
C PHE A 748 -23.68 -28.27 57.68
N ARG A 749 -23.64 -26.93 57.72
CA ARG A 749 -23.92 -26.14 58.92
C ARG A 749 -24.67 -24.86 58.57
N ILE A 750 -25.42 -24.34 59.52
CA ILE A 750 -26.03 -23.02 59.37
C ILE A 750 -24.92 -21.98 59.37
N ALA A 751 -25.06 -20.96 58.53
CA ALA A 751 -24.08 -19.89 58.47
C ALA A 751 -24.00 -19.14 59.82
N PRO A 752 -22.80 -18.67 60.22
CA PRO A 752 -22.63 -17.71 61.31
C PRO A 752 -23.55 -16.48 61.18
N ALA A 753 -23.85 -15.81 62.31
CA ALA A 753 -24.80 -14.69 62.35
C ALA A 753 -24.40 -13.51 61.43
N ASP A 754 -23.10 -13.34 61.22
CA ASP A 754 -22.42 -12.38 60.34
C ASP A 754 -22.52 -12.73 58.84
N LEU A 755 -22.91 -13.96 58.48
CA LEU A 755 -22.99 -14.45 57.09
C LEU A 755 -24.42 -14.75 56.61
N GLY A 756 -25.43 -14.62 57.47
CA GLY A 756 -26.84 -14.83 57.11
C GLY A 756 -27.64 -15.61 58.15
N GLY A 757 -26.97 -16.21 59.14
CA GLY A 757 -27.59 -16.95 60.23
C GLY A 757 -28.54 -18.02 59.72
N ASP A 758 -29.71 -18.10 60.35
CA ASP A 758 -30.76 -19.09 60.07
C ASP A 758 -31.37 -19.05 58.66
N GLY A 759 -30.95 -18.11 57.80
CA GLY A 759 -31.41 -17.99 56.41
C GLY A 759 -30.44 -18.52 55.36
N MET A 760 -29.29 -19.05 55.78
CA MET A 760 -28.24 -19.57 54.89
C MET A 760 -27.60 -20.82 55.49
N THR A 761 -27.30 -21.79 54.63
CA THR A 761 -26.59 -23.03 54.98
C THR A 761 -25.29 -23.08 54.18
N ILE A 762 -24.20 -23.38 54.88
CA ILE A 762 -22.89 -23.65 54.30
C ILE A 762 -22.76 -25.17 54.15
N VAL A 763 -22.39 -25.63 52.97
CA VAL A 763 -22.26 -27.04 52.61
C VAL A 763 -20.82 -27.31 52.18
N GLU A 764 -20.16 -28.26 52.83
CA GLU A 764 -18.85 -28.77 52.41
C GLU A 764 -19.06 -30.00 51.54
N LEU A 765 -18.46 -30.00 50.34
CA LEU A 765 -18.50 -31.13 49.41
C LEU A 765 -17.32 -32.09 49.65
N ARG A 766 -17.45 -33.33 49.18
CA ARG A 766 -16.42 -34.38 49.32
C ARG A 766 -15.35 -34.37 48.25
#